data_AF-A0A445E731-F1
#
_entry.id   AF-A0A445E731-F1
#
_cell.length_a   1.000
_cell.length_b   1.000
_cell.length_c   1.000
_cell.angle_alpha   90.00
_cell.angle_beta   90.00
_cell.angle_gamma   90.00
#
_symmetry.space_group_name_H-M   'P 1'
#
loop_
_entity.id
_entity.type
_entity.pdbx_description
1 polymer ?
#
loop_
_entity_poly.entity_id
_entity_poly.type
_entity_poly.pdbx_seq_one_letter_code
_entity_poly.pdbx_strand_id
1 'polypeptide(L)'
;MAAMRLLFNFLIVPFFLSTFVYAYSSNDVKHWCSQTPNPQPCEYFLTNNPNHQTKPINQKTDFLKISLQLAQERALIGHANTLSLGTKCRNQLERVAWNDCVDLYQQTIQKLNKTLDPNTKCSQVDAQTWLSTALTNLETCKAGFYELGVQDYVLPLMSNNVTKLLSNTLALNNNGESHQQPSYKDGFPTWVKPGDRKLLQASSPASQANVVVAKDGSGKYTTVMAAINAAPKSNSGRYVIYVKGGIYNEQVEIKANNIMLVGDGIGKTIITGSQSVGGGTTTFRSATVAVTGDGFIGQGMTFRNTAGAGNHQAVVLRSGSDLSVFYQCSFEGYQDTLYVYSDRQFYKQCDIYGTVDFIFGNAAVVFQNCNLYARNPPNKINTITAQGRTDPNQNTGISIHNCVVTAASDLKAVQSSVKTYLGRPWQQYSRTVFMKSSLDSLIDPAGWLEWNGNFALTTLYYGEYMNTGLGSSTANRVKWGGYHVITNAAEASKFSVANFIAGNSWLPSTRVPFTAEMGLLFSNFLIVLFFLSTFAYGYSSNDVKHWCSQTPNPQPCEYFLSNNPNHFHKPIKHKGDFLKLLLQLAQERALIGHANTLSLHSKCHNQLERVAWNDCVKLYQLTIHKLNKILDPNTKCSKVDAQTWLSTALTNLETCKAGFYELGVQDSLLPLMSHNNLTKLLSNLLALNNKGESHQEPSYKDGFPTWVKQGDKKLLQASSPASQANVVVAKDGSGKYTTVMAAINAAPNYNSGRYVIYVKAGIYNEQVEIEANNIMLIGDGIGKTIITGSQSVGGGSTTFNSSTVGIMGEGCIAQGITFRNTAGAANQQAVALRSGSDLSVFYRCSFEGYQDTLLTLSDRQFYRECDIYGTVDFIFGNAIVVFQNCNIFVRKYPETTNTITAQGRIDAKQNTGFSFVNCVVTVAPDLKAVQSSMKAYLGRPWQKYSRTVFMKSYFDSLIVPAGWLEWNGDFALSTLYYGEYMNTGPGSSTTNRVKWGGYHVITNAAEASNFTVSNFIAGNSWLPSTGVPFTAGL
;
A
#
# COMPACT_ATOMS: atom_id res chain seq x y z
N MET A 1 74.59 -44.37 -44.95
CA MET A 1 75.08 -43.28 -44.07
C MET A 1 74.68 -43.63 -42.64
N ALA A 2 75.49 -43.26 -41.63
CA ALA A 2 75.21 -43.46 -40.19
C ALA A 2 74.02 -42.58 -39.71
N ALA A 3 73.43 -42.61 -38.50
CA ALA A 3 73.67 -43.29 -37.20
C ALA A 3 72.37 -43.15 -36.33
N MET A 4 72.14 -43.73 -35.13
CA MET A 4 72.74 -44.86 -34.39
C MET A 4 71.79 -45.35 -33.25
N ARG A 5 71.36 -46.62 -33.32
CA ARG A 5 71.41 -47.66 -32.25
C ARG A 5 71.45 -47.24 -30.74
N LEU A 6 70.54 -47.78 -29.90
CA LEU A 6 70.80 -48.63 -28.69
C LEU A 6 69.73 -48.56 -27.55
N LEU A 7 69.13 -49.73 -27.21
CA LEU A 7 68.82 -50.28 -25.85
C LEU A 7 67.92 -49.49 -24.85
N PHE A 8 67.40 -50.02 -23.71
CA PHE A 8 67.58 -51.31 -22.99
C PHE A 8 66.24 -51.82 -22.35
N ASN A 9 66.25 -53.04 -21.80
CA ASN A 9 65.15 -53.84 -21.24
C ASN A 9 64.61 -53.48 -19.83
N PHE A 10 63.37 -53.97 -19.57
CA PHE A 10 62.77 -54.49 -18.31
C PHE A 10 63.27 -54.04 -16.92
N LEU A 11 62.30 -53.68 -16.05
CA LEU A 11 62.12 -54.30 -14.72
C LEU A 11 60.74 -53.98 -14.12
N ILE A 12 60.00 -55.01 -13.70
CA ILE A 12 58.73 -54.89 -12.96
C ILE A 12 59.01 -55.17 -11.48
N VAL A 13 58.62 -54.26 -10.60
CA VAL A 13 58.58 -54.45 -9.15
C VAL A 13 57.22 -53.93 -8.64
N PRO A 14 56.45 -54.71 -7.86
CA PRO A 14 55.15 -54.29 -7.38
C PRO A 14 55.29 -53.38 -6.17
N PHE A 15 54.95 -52.10 -6.31
CA PHE A 15 54.82 -51.20 -5.16
C PHE A 15 53.43 -51.33 -4.54
N PHE A 16 53.38 -51.75 -3.27
CA PHE A 16 52.19 -51.63 -2.44
C PHE A 16 51.83 -50.14 -2.31
N LEU A 17 50.83 -49.69 -3.06
CA LEU A 17 50.18 -48.41 -2.80
C LEU A 17 49.24 -48.58 -1.61
N SER A 18 49.76 -48.26 -0.42
CA SER A 18 48.93 -48.00 0.76
C SER A 18 47.92 -46.92 0.40
N THR A 19 46.63 -47.25 0.48
CA THR A 19 45.57 -46.25 0.44
C THR A 19 45.68 -45.39 1.70
N PHE A 20 46.34 -44.23 1.59
CA PHE A 20 46.33 -43.22 2.63
C PHE A 20 44.89 -42.75 2.86
N VAL A 21 44.27 -43.29 3.90
CA VAL A 21 43.01 -42.78 4.44
C VAL A 21 43.32 -41.43 5.08
N TYR A 22 42.94 -40.35 4.40
CA TYR A 22 43.05 -38.98 4.92
C TYR A 22 42.04 -38.71 6.04
N ALA A 23 42.22 -39.37 7.19
CA ALA A 23 41.52 -39.00 8.41
C ALA A 23 41.88 -37.55 8.78
N TYR A 24 40.89 -36.74 9.15
CA TYR A 24 41.15 -35.40 9.68
C TYR A 24 42.08 -35.48 10.89
N SER A 25 43.01 -34.53 11.03
CA SER A 25 43.70 -34.44 12.31
C SER A 25 42.71 -34.00 13.39
N SER A 26 42.89 -34.49 14.62
CA SER A 26 42.05 -34.07 15.75
C SER A 26 42.10 -32.54 15.98
N ASN A 27 43.21 -31.91 15.57
CA ASN A 27 43.38 -30.46 15.65
C ASN A 27 42.52 -29.70 14.62
N ASP A 28 42.37 -30.23 13.40
CA ASP A 28 41.52 -29.60 12.37
C ASP A 28 40.05 -29.63 12.77
N VAL A 29 39.57 -30.78 13.28
CA VAL A 29 38.19 -30.93 13.77
C VAL A 29 37.91 -29.95 14.91
N LYS A 30 38.82 -29.85 15.89
CA LYS A 30 38.71 -28.88 16.99
C LYS A 30 38.71 -27.45 16.49
N HIS A 31 39.61 -27.10 15.56
CA HIS A 31 39.69 -25.75 15.00
C HIS A 31 38.36 -25.34 14.34
N TRP A 32 37.80 -26.19 13.48
CA TRP A 32 36.53 -25.90 12.82
C TRP A 32 35.33 -25.90 13.78
N CYS A 33 35.20 -26.91 14.66
CA CYS A 33 34.10 -26.97 15.61
C CYS A 33 34.10 -25.84 16.65
N SER A 34 35.28 -25.32 17.03
CA SER A 34 35.40 -24.18 17.96
C SER A 34 34.74 -22.89 17.46
N GLN A 35 34.48 -22.79 16.15
CA GLN A 35 33.78 -21.66 15.51
C GLN A 35 32.24 -21.76 15.61
N THR A 36 31.72 -22.79 16.30
CA THR A 36 30.26 -23.05 16.42
C THR A 36 29.77 -22.85 17.85
N PRO A 37 28.49 -22.48 18.08
CA PRO A 37 27.96 -22.27 19.44
C PRO A 37 27.95 -23.53 20.32
N ASN A 38 27.98 -24.72 19.73
CA ASN A 38 28.03 -26.00 20.44
C ASN A 38 29.21 -26.86 19.91
N PRO A 39 30.47 -26.54 20.27
CA PRO A 39 31.64 -27.24 19.74
C PRO A 39 31.67 -28.72 20.14
N GLN A 40 31.25 -29.05 21.37
CA GLN A 40 31.37 -30.40 21.95
C GLN A 40 30.63 -31.49 21.14
N PRO A 41 29.33 -31.36 20.75
CA PRO A 41 28.69 -32.32 19.85
C PRO A 41 29.36 -32.41 18.46
N CYS A 42 29.85 -31.28 17.92
CA CYS A 42 30.52 -31.24 16.62
C CYS A 42 31.81 -32.07 16.66
N GLU A 43 32.68 -31.81 17.64
CA GLU A 43 33.94 -32.54 17.81
C GLU A 43 33.69 -34.04 18.01
N TYR A 44 32.73 -34.39 18.88
CA TYR A 44 32.41 -35.78 19.19
C TYR A 44 31.98 -36.57 17.96
N PHE A 45 31.02 -36.09 17.17
CA PHE A 45 30.52 -36.88 16.04
C PHE A 45 31.42 -36.83 14.80
N LEU A 46 32.15 -35.74 14.55
CA LEU A 46 33.11 -35.69 13.44
C LEU A 46 34.36 -36.55 13.69
N THR A 47 34.81 -36.66 14.95
CA THR A 47 35.93 -37.55 15.30
C THR A 47 35.53 -39.03 15.23
N ASN A 48 34.29 -39.37 15.64
CA ASN A 48 33.84 -40.76 15.78
C ASN A 48 33.05 -41.33 14.58
N ASN A 49 32.87 -40.58 13.47
CA ASN A 49 32.15 -41.07 12.28
C ASN A 49 33.08 -41.19 11.05
N PRO A 50 33.49 -42.41 10.65
CA PRO A 50 34.43 -42.62 9.54
C PRO A 50 33.88 -42.20 8.18
N ASN A 51 32.55 -42.12 7.99
CA ASN A 51 31.94 -41.74 6.71
C ASN A 51 32.29 -40.30 6.30
N HIS A 52 32.49 -39.41 7.28
CA HIS A 52 32.85 -38.01 7.03
C HIS A 52 34.36 -37.79 6.83
N GLN A 53 35.22 -38.76 7.15
CA GLN A 53 36.68 -38.66 7.13
C GLN A 53 37.31 -38.87 5.73
N THR A 54 36.55 -38.61 4.66
CA THR A 54 36.93 -38.97 3.28
C THR A 54 37.23 -37.78 2.37
N LYS A 55 37.04 -36.53 2.84
CA LYS A 55 37.32 -35.30 2.09
C LYS A 55 37.88 -34.22 3.03
N PRO A 56 39.01 -33.58 2.74
CA PRO A 56 39.54 -32.51 3.59
C PRO A 56 38.58 -31.30 3.67
N ILE A 57 38.46 -30.69 4.85
CA ILE A 57 37.71 -29.44 5.05
C ILE A 57 38.63 -28.28 4.68
N ASN A 58 38.50 -27.76 3.46
CA ASN A 58 39.39 -26.69 2.96
C ASN A 58 38.79 -25.29 3.14
N GLN A 59 37.47 -25.19 3.33
CA GLN A 59 36.72 -23.93 3.35
C GLN A 59 35.41 -24.06 4.15
N LYS A 60 34.85 -22.93 4.58
CA LYS A 60 33.63 -22.87 5.41
C LYS A 60 32.42 -23.57 4.79
N THR A 61 32.31 -23.59 3.46
CA THR A 61 31.26 -24.31 2.72
C THR A 61 31.36 -25.83 2.84
N ASP A 62 32.57 -26.39 2.86
CA ASP A 62 32.80 -27.82 3.09
C ASP A 62 32.38 -28.18 4.52
N PHE A 63 32.79 -27.36 5.50
CA PHE A 63 32.44 -27.55 6.91
C PHE A 63 30.94 -27.43 7.19
N LEU A 64 30.26 -26.45 6.57
CA LEU A 64 28.80 -26.31 6.62
C LEU A 64 28.11 -27.55 6.06
N LYS A 65 28.56 -28.05 4.89
CA LYS A 65 27.97 -29.24 4.26
C LYS A 65 28.11 -30.49 5.14
N ILE A 66 29.28 -30.71 5.70
CA ILE A 66 29.54 -31.82 6.63
C ILE A 66 28.70 -31.68 7.91
N SER A 67 28.61 -30.47 8.47
CA SER A 67 27.78 -30.18 9.65
C SER A 67 26.28 -30.41 9.39
N LEU A 68 25.79 -30.09 8.18
CA LEU A 68 24.42 -30.36 7.75
C LEU A 68 24.14 -31.86 7.61
N GLN A 69 25.05 -32.61 7.00
CA GLN A 69 24.93 -34.08 6.90
C GLN A 69 24.92 -34.74 8.28
N LEU A 70 25.78 -34.28 9.19
CA LEU A 70 25.81 -34.72 10.57
C LEU A 70 24.48 -34.42 11.30
N ALA A 71 23.94 -33.21 11.15
CA ALA A 71 22.63 -32.86 11.72
C ALA A 71 21.50 -33.74 11.16
N GLN A 72 21.52 -34.05 9.86
CA GLN A 72 20.59 -34.95 9.18
C GLN A 72 20.68 -36.40 9.71
N GLU A 73 21.89 -36.97 9.77
CA GLU A 73 22.13 -38.32 10.31
C GLU A 73 21.62 -38.43 11.76
N ARG A 74 21.96 -37.46 12.61
CA ARG A 74 21.50 -37.45 14.00
C ARG A 74 19.99 -37.22 14.12
N ALA A 75 19.36 -36.46 13.21
CA ALA A 75 17.91 -36.31 13.15
C ALA A 75 17.20 -37.61 12.75
N LEU A 76 17.75 -38.36 11.79
CA LEU A 76 17.25 -39.69 11.41
C LEU A 76 17.31 -40.67 12.58
N ILE A 77 18.43 -40.71 13.31
CA ILE A 77 18.58 -41.55 14.52
C ILE A 77 17.62 -41.08 15.62
N GLY A 78 17.47 -39.77 15.84
CA GLY A 78 16.51 -39.20 16.81
C GLY A 78 15.07 -39.57 16.50
N HIS A 79 14.67 -39.56 15.22
CA HIS A 79 13.35 -39.99 14.76
C HIS A 79 13.12 -41.49 14.96
N ALA A 80 14.09 -42.33 14.59
CA ALA A 80 14.01 -43.78 14.81
C ALA A 80 13.89 -44.13 16.31
N ASN A 81 14.68 -43.47 17.16
CA ASN A 81 14.56 -43.59 18.61
C ASN A 81 13.17 -43.15 19.09
N THR A 82 12.66 -42.01 18.61
CA THR A 82 11.32 -41.50 18.96
C THR A 82 10.23 -42.51 18.59
N LEU A 83 10.25 -43.07 17.38
CA LEU A 83 9.31 -44.12 16.96
C LEU A 83 9.34 -45.33 17.89
N SER A 84 10.52 -45.77 18.35
CA SER A 84 10.67 -46.92 19.26
C SER A 84 10.04 -46.72 20.66
N LEU A 85 9.77 -45.46 21.06
CA LEU A 85 9.17 -45.13 22.36
C LEU A 85 7.63 -45.13 22.34
N GLY A 86 7.00 -45.31 21.17
CA GLY A 86 5.54 -45.28 21.04
C GLY A 86 4.79 -46.35 21.83
N THR A 87 5.44 -47.49 22.13
CA THR A 87 4.90 -48.54 23.00
C THR A 87 5.14 -48.28 24.49
N LYS A 88 5.99 -47.30 24.84
CA LYS A 88 6.33 -46.95 26.23
C LYS A 88 5.49 -45.81 26.80
N CYS A 89 4.67 -45.13 26.00
CA CYS A 89 3.76 -44.09 26.48
C CYS A 89 2.79 -44.67 27.53
N ARG A 90 2.87 -44.18 28.78
CA ARG A 90 2.15 -44.72 29.95
C ARG A 90 0.67 -44.33 29.96
N ASN A 91 0.31 -43.24 29.30
CA ASN A 91 -1.05 -42.68 29.27
C ASN A 91 -1.35 -41.97 27.93
N GLN A 92 -2.59 -41.51 27.77
CA GLN A 92 -3.04 -40.87 26.54
C GLN A 92 -2.40 -39.50 26.28
N LEU A 93 -2.11 -38.71 27.33
CA LEU A 93 -1.49 -37.39 27.19
C LEU A 93 -0.04 -37.50 26.69
N GLU A 94 0.72 -38.45 27.25
CA GLU A 94 2.04 -38.85 26.72
C GLU A 94 1.96 -39.28 25.26
N ARG A 95 0.94 -40.08 24.89
CA ARG A 95 0.76 -40.53 23.50
C ARG A 95 0.45 -39.38 22.55
N VAL A 96 -0.30 -38.35 22.98
CA VAL A 96 -0.57 -37.15 22.16
C VAL A 96 0.72 -36.35 21.95
N ALA A 97 1.46 -36.03 23.02
CA ALA A 97 2.72 -35.30 22.91
C ALA A 97 3.79 -36.08 22.10
N TRP A 98 3.83 -37.40 22.26
CA TRP A 98 4.70 -38.28 21.47
C TRP A 98 4.34 -38.28 19.97
N ASN A 99 3.04 -38.33 19.62
CA ASN A 99 2.59 -38.23 18.22
C ASN A 99 3.04 -36.91 17.58
N ASP A 100 2.94 -35.79 18.30
CA ASP A 100 3.44 -34.48 17.83
C ASP A 100 4.93 -34.56 17.52
N CYS A 101 5.73 -35.14 18.42
CA CYS A 101 7.15 -35.32 18.18
C CYS A 101 7.49 -36.18 16.96
N VAL A 102 6.74 -37.26 16.69
CA VAL A 102 6.95 -38.09 15.49
C VAL A 102 6.75 -37.26 14.22
N ASP A 103 5.61 -36.56 14.11
CA ASP A 103 5.29 -35.68 12.98
C ASP A 103 6.34 -34.56 12.81
N LEU A 104 6.83 -34.00 13.93
CA LEU A 104 7.78 -32.90 13.94
C LEU A 104 9.22 -33.34 13.60
N TYR A 105 9.67 -34.49 14.07
CA TYR A 105 10.94 -35.09 13.64
C TYR A 105 10.94 -35.40 12.14
N GLN A 106 9.84 -35.95 11.61
CA GLN A 106 9.70 -36.19 10.18
C GLN A 106 9.80 -34.89 9.37
N GLN A 107 9.15 -33.80 9.82
CA GLN A 107 9.27 -32.48 9.19
C GLN A 107 10.68 -31.89 9.30
N THR A 108 11.37 -32.07 10.43
CA THR A 108 12.79 -31.68 10.61
C THR A 108 13.69 -32.38 9.59
N ILE A 109 13.51 -33.68 9.40
CA ILE A 109 14.25 -34.45 8.38
C ILE A 109 13.92 -33.96 6.97
N GLN A 110 12.65 -33.67 6.66
CA GLN A 110 12.26 -33.12 5.36
C GLN A 110 12.94 -31.79 5.05
N LYS A 111 12.98 -30.85 6.03
CA LYS A 111 13.66 -29.56 5.87
C LYS A 111 15.18 -29.74 5.71
N LEU A 112 15.81 -30.63 6.48
CA LEU A 112 17.24 -30.97 6.32
C LEU A 112 17.57 -31.60 4.97
N ASN A 113 16.75 -32.53 4.49
CA ASN A 113 16.88 -33.13 3.15
C ASN A 113 16.76 -32.06 2.06
N LYS A 114 15.80 -31.13 2.19
CA LYS A 114 15.59 -30.01 1.26
C LYS A 114 16.78 -29.04 1.22
N THR A 115 17.45 -28.82 2.35
CA THR A 115 18.69 -28.02 2.45
C THR A 115 19.92 -28.73 1.85
N LEU A 116 19.97 -30.07 1.87
CA LEU A 116 21.11 -30.87 1.41
C LEU A 116 21.02 -31.34 -0.05
N ASP A 117 19.83 -31.32 -0.66
CA ASP A 117 19.62 -31.78 -2.03
C ASP A 117 20.28 -30.85 -3.07
N PRO A 118 21.27 -31.33 -3.86
CA PRO A 118 21.94 -30.52 -4.88
C PRO A 118 21.02 -30.12 -6.04
N ASN A 119 19.86 -30.76 -6.21
CA ASN A 119 18.88 -30.43 -7.26
C ASN A 119 17.92 -29.31 -6.82
N THR A 120 17.81 -29.07 -5.51
CA THR A 120 16.99 -27.99 -4.97
C THR A 120 17.74 -26.67 -5.12
N LYS A 121 17.18 -25.74 -5.91
CA LYS A 121 17.69 -24.36 -6.03
C LYS A 121 17.43 -23.59 -4.74
N CYS A 122 18.32 -23.78 -3.77
CA CYS A 122 18.27 -23.20 -2.44
C CYS A 122 19.14 -21.93 -2.37
N SER A 123 18.57 -20.79 -1.97
CA SER A 123 19.38 -19.64 -1.54
C SER A 123 19.79 -19.79 -0.08
N GLN A 124 20.81 -19.05 0.35
CA GLN A 124 21.23 -19.01 1.76
C GLN A 124 20.08 -18.63 2.72
N VAL A 125 19.16 -17.77 2.27
CA VAL A 125 17.96 -17.35 3.04
C VAL A 125 16.96 -18.49 3.15
N ASP A 126 16.78 -19.30 2.08
CA ASP A 126 15.93 -20.48 2.12
C ASP A 126 16.49 -21.52 3.09
N ALA A 127 17.80 -21.80 3.00
CA ALA A 127 18.51 -22.67 3.94
C ALA A 127 18.36 -22.20 5.39
N GLN A 128 18.58 -20.90 5.67
CA GLN A 128 18.43 -20.36 7.03
C GLN A 128 16.99 -20.48 7.55
N THR A 129 16.00 -20.30 6.68
CA THR A 129 14.57 -20.44 7.01
C THR A 129 14.25 -21.89 7.35
N TRP A 130 14.64 -22.85 6.50
CA TRP A 130 14.35 -24.26 6.69
C TRP A 130 15.09 -24.85 7.90
N LEU A 131 16.31 -24.39 8.19
CA LEU A 131 17.03 -24.72 9.43
C LEU A 131 16.36 -24.11 10.66
N SER A 132 15.83 -22.88 10.56
CA SER A 132 15.09 -22.25 11.66
C SER A 132 13.80 -23.02 11.98
N THR A 133 13.09 -23.48 10.94
CA THR A 133 11.94 -24.39 11.07
C THR A 133 12.35 -25.74 11.65
N ALA A 134 13.44 -26.36 11.17
CA ALA A 134 13.93 -27.64 11.66
C ALA A 134 14.23 -27.63 13.17
N LEU A 135 14.76 -26.52 13.70
CA LEU A 135 14.95 -26.32 15.14
C LEU A 135 13.62 -26.06 15.87
N THR A 136 12.75 -25.20 15.31
CA THR A 136 11.42 -24.88 15.86
C THR A 136 10.57 -26.13 16.07
N ASN A 137 10.60 -27.07 15.12
CA ASN A 137 9.92 -28.36 15.21
C ASN A 137 10.33 -29.15 16.46
N LEU A 138 11.65 -29.24 16.73
CA LEU A 138 12.15 -30.01 17.87
C LEU A 138 11.88 -29.32 19.21
N GLU A 139 11.88 -27.98 19.26
CA GLU A 139 11.47 -27.25 20.47
C GLU A 139 9.94 -27.36 20.70
N THR A 140 9.12 -27.38 19.65
CA THR A 140 7.67 -27.61 19.73
C THR A 140 7.36 -29.00 20.27
N CYS A 141 8.08 -30.01 19.79
CA CYS A 141 8.01 -31.39 20.27
C CYS A 141 8.21 -31.45 21.80
N LYS A 142 9.24 -30.78 22.34
CA LYS A 142 9.44 -30.68 23.79
C LYS A 142 8.29 -29.92 24.48
N ALA A 143 7.86 -28.80 23.89
CA ALA A 143 6.84 -27.94 24.47
C ALA A 143 5.52 -28.68 24.75
N GLY A 144 5.05 -29.55 23.84
CA GLY A 144 3.84 -30.35 24.05
C GLY A 144 3.88 -31.29 25.26
N PHE A 145 5.07 -31.78 25.63
CA PHE A 145 5.24 -32.57 26.87
C PHE A 145 5.12 -31.72 28.14
N TYR A 146 5.67 -30.51 28.14
CA TYR A 146 5.55 -29.58 29.27
C TYR A 146 4.12 -29.03 29.40
N GLU A 147 3.49 -28.72 28.27
CA GLU A 147 2.11 -28.22 28.19
C GLU A 147 1.09 -29.20 28.81
N LEU A 148 1.24 -30.49 28.53
CA LEU A 148 0.40 -31.55 29.08
C LEU A 148 0.90 -32.11 30.43
N GLY A 149 2.00 -31.58 30.99
CA GLY A 149 2.52 -31.99 32.30
C GLY A 149 3.10 -33.42 32.36
N VAL A 150 3.59 -33.95 31.23
CA VAL A 150 4.04 -35.36 31.06
C VAL A 150 5.52 -35.48 30.68
N GLN A 151 6.32 -34.47 31.01
CA GLN A 151 7.75 -34.36 30.68
C GLN A 151 8.69 -35.31 31.44
N ASP A 152 8.21 -36.12 32.38
CA ASP A 152 9.04 -36.88 33.34
C ASP A 152 9.60 -38.21 32.79
N TYR A 153 8.97 -38.80 31.76
CA TYR A 153 9.30 -40.16 31.32
C TYR A 153 9.73 -40.30 29.84
N VAL A 154 8.83 -40.05 28.89
CA VAL A 154 9.14 -40.25 27.46
C VAL A 154 10.15 -39.20 26.97
N LEU A 155 10.01 -37.95 27.39
CA LEU A 155 10.86 -36.85 26.93
C LEU A 155 12.36 -37.03 27.28
N PRO A 156 12.76 -37.43 28.50
CA PRO A 156 14.15 -37.76 28.82
C PRO A 156 14.74 -38.88 27.94
N LEU A 157 13.95 -39.90 27.60
CA LEU A 157 14.37 -41.00 26.71
C LEU A 157 14.59 -40.55 25.26
N MET A 158 14.01 -39.41 24.86
CA MET A 158 14.22 -38.79 23.57
C MET A 158 15.45 -37.86 23.52
N SER A 159 16.12 -37.62 24.65
CA SER A 159 17.24 -36.66 24.75
C SER A 159 18.37 -36.97 23.76
N ASN A 160 18.77 -35.96 22.98
CA ASN A 160 19.82 -36.05 21.97
C ASN A 160 20.40 -34.67 21.61
N ASN A 161 21.48 -34.67 20.82
CA ASN A 161 22.21 -33.46 20.43
C ASN A 161 21.71 -32.78 19.13
N VAL A 162 20.58 -33.19 18.53
CA VAL A 162 20.16 -32.68 17.20
C VAL A 162 19.90 -31.18 17.21
N THR A 163 19.28 -30.65 18.27
CA THR A 163 19.02 -29.21 18.43
C THR A 163 20.31 -28.39 18.51
N LYS A 164 21.35 -28.90 19.19
CA LYS A 164 22.69 -28.30 19.25
C LYS A 164 23.39 -28.33 17.89
N LEU A 165 23.25 -29.43 17.14
CA LEU A 165 23.82 -29.54 15.79
C LEU A 165 23.09 -28.61 14.79
N LEU A 166 21.77 -28.42 14.93
CA LEU A 166 20.99 -27.43 14.17
C LEU A 166 21.38 -25.99 14.51
N SER A 167 21.63 -25.69 15.79
CA SER A 167 22.19 -24.40 16.23
C SER A 167 23.55 -24.13 15.58
N ASN A 168 24.42 -25.14 15.48
CA ASN A 168 25.70 -25.03 14.77
C ASN A 168 25.52 -24.75 13.28
N THR A 169 24.63 -25.46 12.57
CA THR A 169 24.42 -25.22 11.13
C THR A 169 23.75 -23.87 10.87
N LEU A 170 22.86 -23.40 11.75
CA LEU A 170 22.31 -22.04 11.72
C LEU A 170 23.40 -20.97 11.86
N ALA A 171 24.35 -21.13 12.78
CA ALA A 171 25.47 -20.21 12.96
C ALA A 171 26.45 -20.25 11.77
N LEU A 172 26.73 -21.43 11.23
CA LEU A 172 27.62 -21.59 10.07
C LEU A 172 27.05 -21.04 8.77
N ASN A 173 25.74 -21.15 8.55
CA ASN A 173 25.07 -20.63 7.35
C ASN A 173 24.81 -19.10 7.44
N ASN A 174 24.96 -18.48 8.61
CA ASN A 174 24.74 -17.05 8.83
C ASN A 174 26.03 -16.23 8.59
N ASN A 175 26.23 -15.69 7.37
CA ASN A 175 27.41 -14.88 7.00
C ASN A 175 27.16 -13.36 6.94
N GLY A 176 25.94 -12.88 7.19
CA GLY A 176 25.63 -11.43 7.18
C GLY A 176 25.60 -10.76 5.80
N GLU A 177 25.56 -11.51 4.70
CA GLU A 177 25.52 -10.95 3.34
C GLU A 177 24.12 -10.44 2.92
N SER A 178 24.11 -9.36 2.15
CA SER A 178 22.91 -8.69 1.66
C SER A 178 22.24 -9.44 0.50
N HIS A 179 20.90 -9.46 0.47
CA HIS A 179 20.09 -10.11 -0.56
C HIS A 179 20.49 -9.72 -2.00
N GLN A 180 20.92 -10.70 -2.80
CA GLN A 180 20.93 -10.55 -4.26
C GLN A 180 19.49 -10.57 -4.79
N GLN A 181 19.14 -9.61 -5.66
CA GLN A 181 17.82 -9.62 -6.31
C GLN A 181 17.75 -10.74 -7.37
N PRO A 182 16.61 -11.48 -7.47
CA PRO A 182 16.42 -12.47 -8.51
C PRO A 182 16.32 -11.83 -9.89
N SER A 183 16.73 -12.55 -10.94
CA SER A 183 16.64 -12.06 -12.32
C SER A 183 15.23 -12.18 -12.90
N TYR A 184 14.82 -11.15 -13.63
CA TYR A 184 13.48 -11.02 -14.24
C TYR A 184 13.55 -11.18 -15.76
N LYS A 185 12.51 -11.79 -16.33
CA LYS A 185 12.23 -11.78 -17.78
C LYS A 185 10.74 -11.52 -17.98
N ASP A 186 10.41 -10.61 -18.90
CA ASP A 186 9.03 -10.20 -19.21
C ASP A 186 8.24 -9.69 -17.98
N GLY A 187 8.93 -9.10 -17.00
CA GLY A 187 8.34 -8.60 -15.75
C GLY A 187 8.12 -9.65 -14.65
N PHE A 188 8.57 -10.90 -14.84
CA PHE A 188 8.43 -11.99 -13.85
C PHE A 188 9.78 -12.66 -13.54
N PRO A 189 10.01 -13.14 -12.30
CA PRO A 189 11.14 -14.02 -12.00
C PRO A 189 11.11 -15.29 -12.87
N THR A 190 12.27 -15.76 -13.28
CA THR A 190 12.43 -16.88 -14.24
C THR A 190 11.84 -18.23 -13.76
N TRP A 191 11.55 -18.37 -12.47
CA TRP A 191 10.95 -19.57 -11.88
C TRP A 191 9.41 -19.62 -11.92
N VAL A 192 8.73 -18.50 -12.23
CA VAL A 192 7.26 -18.44 -12.30
C VAL A 192 6.74 -19.08 -13.59
N LYS A 193 6.03 -20.22 -13.46
CA LYS A 193 5.57 -21.03 -14.60
C LYS A 193 4.46 -20.33 -15.40
N PRO A 194 4.36 -20.53 -16.73
CA PRO A 194 3.32 -19.92 -17.56
C PRO A 194 1.88 -20.32 -17.19
N GLY A 195 1.67 -21.50 -16.60
CA GLY A 195 0.35 -21.91 -16.10
C GLY A 195 -0.16 -20.99 -14.99
N ASP A 196 0.71 -20.68 -14.02
CA ASP A 196 0.40 -19.71 -12.98
C ASP A 196 0.13 -18.34 -13.60
N ARG A 197 0.91 -17.89 -14.60
CA ARG A 197 0.65 -16.62 -15.34
C ARG A 197 -0.76 -16.51 -15.94
N LYS A 198 -1.43 -17.64 -16.27
CA LYS A 198 -2.80 -17.67 -16.82
C LYS A 198 -3.89 -17.69 -15.74
N LEU A 199 -3.56 -18.23 -14.55
CA LEU A 199 -4.36 -18.03 -13.33
C LEU A 199 -4.28 -16.55 -12.87
N LEU A 200 -3.07 -15.99 -13.00
CA LEU A 200 -2.73 -14.58 -12.77
C LEU A 200 -3.23 -13.65 -13.90
N GLN A 201 -4.40 -13.92 -14.50
CA GLN A 201 -5.05 -13.05 -15.51
C GLN A 201 -6.59 -12.95 -15.40
N ALA A 202 -7.29 -13.77 -14.59
CA ALA A 202 -8.75 -13.79 -14.57
C ALA A 202 -9.42 -12.78 -13.62
N SER A 203 -10.70 -12.50 -13.90
CA SER A 203 -11.56 -11.49 -13.29
C SER A 203 -12.43 -11.98 -12.11
N SER A 204 -12.26 -13.23 -11.66
CA SER A 204 -12.80 -13.78 -10.42
C SER A 204 -12.10 -15.12 -10.09
N PRO A 205 -11.52 -15.34 -8.90
CA PRO A 205 -10.94 -16.63 -8.54
C PRO A 205 -11.96 -17.78 -8.56
N ALA A 206 -13.23 -17.51 -8.25
CA ALA A 206 -14.31 -18.49 -8.33
C ALA A 206 -14.54 -19.01 -9.77
N SER A 207 -14.26 -18.18 -10.79
CA SER A 207 -14.37 -18.58 -12.21
C SER A 207 -13.21 -19.44 -12.72
N GLN A 208 -12.17 -19.63 -11.91
CA GLN A 208 -11.02 -20.51 -12.21
C GLN A 208 -10.79 -21.57 -11.11
N ALA A 209 -11.78 -21.79 -10.24
CA ALA A 209 -11.69 -22.83 -9.23
C ALA A 209 -11.53 -24.21 -9.89
N ASN A 210 -10.50 -24.96 -9.50
CA ASN A 210 -10.37 -26.36 -9.90
C ASN A 210 -11.49 -27.21 -9.29
N VAL A 211 -12.02 -26.76 -8.14
CA VAL A 211 -13.20 -27.35 -7.51
C VAL A 211 -13.96 -26.33 -6.65
N VAL A 212 -15.28 -26.51 -6.59
CA VAL A 212 -16.19 -25.74 -5.74
C VAL A 212 -16.66 -26.59 -4.56
N VAL A 213 -16.53 -26.06 -3.36
CA VAL A 213 -17.14 -26.54 -2.12
C VAL A 213 -18.38 -25.71 -1.86
N ALA A 214 -19.52 -26.36 -1.60
CA ALA A 214 -20.75 -25.69 -1.22
C ALA A 214 -21.60 -26.56 -0.30
N LYS A 215 -21.92 -26.04 0.89
CA LYS A 215 -22.69 -26.76 1.91
C LYS A 215 -24.14 -27.07 1.50
N ASP A 216 -24.69 -26.30 0.55
CA ASP A 216 -26.02 -26.48 -0.04
C ASP A 216 -26.10 -27.59 -1.11
N GLY A 217 -24.98 -28.26 -1.42
CA GLY A 217 -24.90 -29.30 -2.45
C GLY A 217 -24.72 -28.76 -3.88
N SER A 218 -24.62 -27.44 -4.08
CA SER A 218 -24.41 -26.80 -5.40
C SER A 218 -22.95 -26.80 -5.87
N GLY A 219 -22.08 -27.55 -5.19
CA GLY A 219 -20.65 -27.72 -5.47
C GLY A 219 -20.29 -29.21 -5.55
N LYS A 220 -19.05 -29.52 -5.93
CA LYS A 220 -18.59 -30.92 -6.06
C LYS A 220 -18.43 -31.60 -4.69
N TYR A 221 -18.10 -30.83 -3.67
CA TYR A 221 -17.94 -31.29 -2.29
C TYR A 221 -18.76 -30.41 -1.34
N THR A 222 -19.26 -31.00 -0.25
CA THR A 222 -20.00 -30.29 0.80
C THR A 222 -19.11 -29.86 1.97
N THR A 223 -17.88 -30.39 2.06
CA THR A 223 -16.86 -30.06 3.07
C THR A 223 -15.55 -29.63 2.40
N VAL A 224 -14.78 -28.80 3.10
CA VAL A 224 -13.49 -28.26 2.63
C VAL A 224 -12.43 -29.35 2.62
N MET A 225 -12.40 -30.21 3.65
CA MET A 225 -11.44 -31.31 3.77
C MET A 225 -11.61 -32.35 2.66
N ALA A 226 -12.84 -32.60 2.17
CA ALA A 226 -13.06 -33.49 1.03
C ALA A 226 -12.45 -32.94 -0.27
N ALA A 227 -12.50 -31.62 -0.48
CA ALA A 227 -11.86 -30.97 -1.62
C ALA A 227 -10.33 -30.99 -1.53
N ILE A 228 -9.77 -30.84 -0.33
CA ILE A 228 -8.33 -30.92 -0.08
C ILE A 228 -7.81 -32.35 -0.29
N ASN A 229 -8.51 -33.36 0.23
CA ASN A 229 -8.16 -34.77 0.04
C ASN A 229 -8.21 -35.20 -1.44
N ALA A 230 -9.04 -34.54 -2.25
CA ALA A 230 -9.14 -34.74 -3.70
C ALA A 230 -8.13 -33.93 -4.52
N ALA A 231 -7.35 -33.04 -3.90
CA ALA A 231 -6.35 -32.24 -4.61
C ALA A 231 -5.21 -33.13 -5.11
N PRO A 232 -4.76 -32.96 -6.37
CA PRO A 232 -3.70 -33.78 -6.95
C PRO A 232 -2.36 -33.49 -6.26
N LYS A 233 -1.60 -34.54 -5.94
CA LYS A 233 -0.24 -34.46 -5.33
C LYS A 233 0.85 -33.91 -6.29
N SER A 234 0.46 -33.21 -7.37
CA SER A 234 1.32 -32.89 -8.51
C SER A 234 1.84 -31.44 -8.47
N ASN A 235 3.12 -31.24 -8.78
CA ASN A 235 3.77 -29.93 -8.87
C ASN A 235 3.41 -29.14 -10.17
N SER A 236 2.22 -29.35 -10.74
CA SER A 236 1.81 -28.84 -12.06
C SER A 236 1.24 -27.41 -12.06
N GLY A 237 0.91 -26.84 -10.89
CA GLY A 237 0.45 -25.46 -10.73
C GLY A 237 -0.31 -25.26 -9.42
N ARG A 238 -0.79 -24.04 -9.16
CA ARG A 238 -1.68 -23.74 -8.02
C ARG A 238 -3.05 -24.41 -8.17
N TYR A 239 -3.55 -25.07 -7.13
CA TYR A 239 -4.86 -25.73 -7.10
C TYR A 239 -5.86 -24.90 -6.27
N VAL A 240 -6.87 -24.34 -6.94
CA VAL A 240 -7.84 -23.41 -6.37
C VAL A 240 -9.10 -24.14 -5.94
N ILE A 241 -9.44 -24.03 -4.66
CA ILE A 241 -10.67 -24.50 -4.03
C ILE A 241 -11.50 -23.27 -3.68
N TYR A 242 -12.62 -23.09 -4.37
CA TYR A 242 -13.58 -22.02 -4.04
C TYR A 242 -14.62 -22.57 -3.06
N VAL A 243 -14.80 -21.90 -1.92
CA VAL A 243 -15.67 -22.31 -0.82
C VAL A 243 -16.80 -21.30 -0.66
N LYS A 244 -17.99 -21.65 -1.16
CA LYS A 244 -19.17 -20.77 -1.09
C LYS A 244 -19.55 -20.42 0.35
N GLY A 245 -20.28 -19.31 0.51
CA GLY A 245 -20.81 -18.83 1.78
C GLY A 245 -21.53 -19.93 2.57
N GLY A 246 -21.27 -19.96 3.88
CA GLY A 246 -21.72 -21.01 4.78
C GLY A 246 -20.77 -21.19 5.96
N ILE A 247 -21.26 -21.88 7.00
CA ILE A 247 -20.47 -22.27 8.18
C ILE A 247 -20.11 -23.75 8.05
N TYR A 248 -18.82 -24.02 7.87
CA TYR A 248 -18.21 -25.34 7.73
C TYR A 248 -17.60 -25.73 9.08
N ASN A 249 -18.28 -26.61 9.82
CA ASN A 249 -17.80 -27.08 11.13
C ASN A 249 -16.94 -28.32 10.93
N GLU A 250 -15.66 -28.12 10.68
CA GLU A 250 -14.69 -29.17 10.36
C GLU A 250 -13.26 -28.76 10.76
N GLN A 251 -12.46 -29.77 11.09
CA GLN A 251 -11.02 -29.63 11.36
C GLN A 251 -10.27 -29.93 10.05
N VAL A 252 -9.45 -28.98 9.58
CA VAL A 252 -8.89 -29.02 8.23
C VAL A 252 -7.36 -29.07 8.26
N GLU A 253 -6.74 -30.05 7.62
CA GLU A 253 -5.28 -30.17 7.54
C GLU A 253 -4.78 -30.16 6.07
N ILE A 254 -3.93 -29.18 5.74
CA ILE A 254 -3.51 -28.88 4.36
C ILE A 254 -2.02 -29.21 4.18
N LYS A 255 -1.75 -30.47 3.81
CA LYS A 255 -0.40 -30.99 3.54
C LYS A 255 0.05 -30.83 2.07
N ALA A 256 -0.88 -30.59 1.16
CA ALA A 256 -0.56 -30.41 -0.26
C ALA A 256 -0.01 -29.00 -0.52
N ASN A 257 1.05 -28.90 -1.32
CA ASN A 257 1.65 -27.63 -1.72
C ASN A 257 0.75 -26.88 -2.72
N ASN A 258 0.88 -25.56 -2.76
CA ASN A 258 0.20 -24.66 -3.71
C ASN A 258 -1.35 -24.75 -3.71
N ILE A 259 -1.95 -25.11 -2.57
CA ILE A 259 -3.40 -25.01 -2.37
C ILE A 259 -3.79 -23.54 -2.18
N MET A 260 -4.87 -23.11 -2.84
CA MET A 260 -5.50 -21.82 -2.62
C MET A 260 -6.96 -22.01 -2.20
N LEU A 261 -7.33 -21.54 -1.02
CA LEU A 261 -8.72 -21.46 -0.56
C LEU A 261 -9.25 -20.04 -0.81
N VAL A 262 -10.40 -19.92 -1.48
CA VAL A 262 -11.07 -18.62 -1.70
C VAL A 262 -12.52 -18.69 -1.21
N GLY A 263 -12.95 -17.74 -0.39
CA GLY A 263 -14.33 -17.61 0.08
C GLY A 263 -15.11 -16.48 -0.59
N ASP A 264 -16.39 -16.35 -0.21
CA ASP A 264 -17.30 -15.28 -0.66
C ASP A 264 -17.09 -13.92 0.07
N GLY A 265 -16.17 -13.90 1.04
CA GLY A 265 -15.84 -12.75 1.88
C GLY A 265 -15.77 -13.10 3.37
N ILE A 266 -15.12 -12.22 4.14
CA ILE A 266 -15.14 -12.23 5.61
C ILE A 266 -16.59 -12.28 6.10
N GLY A 267 -16.86 -13.12 7.10
CA GLY A 267 -18.18 -13.31 7.70
C GLY A 267 -19.18 -14.10 6.84
N LYS A 268 -18.88 -14.39 5.56
CA LYS A 268 -19.75 -15.18 4.67
C LYS A 268 -19.31 -16.63 4.56
N THR A 269 -18.04 -16.87 4.25
CA THR A 269 -17.43 -18.21 4.26
C THR A 269 -16.68 -18.39 5.57
N ILE A 270 -17.14 -19.28 6.44
CA ILE A 270 -16.59 -19.50 7.79
C ILE A 270 -16.19 -20.97 7.95
N ILE A 271 -14.91 -21.25 8.18
CA ILE A 271 -14.47 -22.56 8.69
C ILE A 271 -14.34 -22.44 10.21
N THR A 272 -15.01 -23.33 10.96
CA THR A 272 -15.12 -23.25 12.42
C THR A 272 -14.79 -24.59 13.09
N GLY A 273 -14.20 -24.51 14.28
CA GLY A 273 -13.94 -25.64 15.16
C GLY A 273 -13.99 -25.21 16.62
N SER A 274 -13.69 -26.11 17.55
CA SER A 274 -13.77 -25.85 19.00
C SER A 274 -12.77 -26.67 19.84
N GLN A 275 -11.67 -27.16 19.23
CA GLN A 275 -10.65 -27.89 19.99
C GLN A 275 -9.80 -26.92 20.80
N SER A 276 -9.34 -27.37 21.97
CA SER A 276 -8.55 -26.58 22.91
C SER A 276 -7.75 -27.47 23.85
N VAL A 277 -6.84 -26.86 24.61
CA VAL A 277 -6.08 -27.53 25.68
C VAL A 277 -6.98 -27.91 26.85
N GLY A 278 -7.95 -27.07 27.23
CA GLY A 278 -8.99 -27.45 28.20
C GLY A 278 -9.81 -28.68 27.77
N GLY A 279 -9.88 -28.97 26.46
CA GLY A 279 -10.49 -30.17 25.89
C GLY A 279 -9.56 -31.38 25.74
N GLY A 280 -8.32 -31.33 26.24
CA GLY A 280 -7.36 -32.45 26.21
C GLY A 280 -6.57 -32.61 24.90
N THR A 281 -6.49 -31.59 24.06
CA THR A 281 -5.59 -31.54 22.89
C THR A 281 -4.32 -30.74 23.21
N THR A 282 -3.24 -30.88 22.43
CA THR A 282 -2.12 -29.92 22.48
C THR A 282 -2.50 -28.66 21.71
N THR A 283 -1.90 -27.51 22.06
CA THR A 283 -2.03 -26.25 21.33
C THR A 283 -1.75 -26.46 19.83
N PHE A 284 -0.72 -27.26 19.50
CA PHE A 284 -0.35 -27.62 18.13
C PHE A 284 -1.47 -28.33 17.34
N ARG A 285 -2.25 -29.21 17.99
CA ARG A 285 -3.38 -29.93 17.38
C ARG A 285 -4.74 -29.25 17.51
N SER A 286 -4.88 -28.28 18.43
CA SER A 286 -6.14 -27.52 18.63
C SER A 286 -6.60 -26.67 17.42
N ALA A 287 -5.73 -26.52 16.41
CA ALA A 287 -5.90 -25.65 15.26
C ALA A 287 -7.05 -26.07 14.33
N THR A 288 -8.12 -25.26 14.30
CA THR A 288 -9.27 -25.47 13.39
C THR A 288 -8.84 -25.63 11.93
N VAL A 289 -7.84 -24.86 11.49
CA VAL A 289 -7.15 -25.09 10.21
C VAL A 289 -5.65 -25.16 10.44
N ALA A 290 -5.02 -26.24 9.98
CA ALA A 290 -3.58 -26.44 10.00
C ALA A 290 -3.02 -26.50 8.57
N VAL A 291 -2.01 -25.71 8.26
CA VAL A 291 -1.40 -25.60 6.92
C VAL A 291 0.09 -25.91 7.00
N THR A 292 0.55 -26.90 6.26
CA THR A 292 1.98 -27.31 6.20
C THR A 292 2.52 -27.46 4.78
N GLY A 293 1.67 -27.56 3.75
CA GLY A 293 2.11 -27.54 2.36
C GLY A 293 2.56 -26.14 1.92
N ASP A 294 3.78 -26.03 1.36
CA ASP A 294 4.40 -24.76 0.92
C ASP A 294 3.53 -24.03 -0.14
N GLY A 295 3.55 -22.69 -0.15
CA GLY A 295 2.90 -21.86 -1.16
C GLY A 295 1.38 -21.70 -1.01
N PHE A 296 0.85 -21.90 0.20
CA PHE A 296 -0.57 -21.79 0.50
C PHE A 296 -1.12 -20.35 0.35
N ILE A 297 -2.35 -20.20 -0.15
CA ILE A 297 -3.07 -18.92 -0.11
C ILE A 297 -4.48 -19.09 0.48
N GLY A 298 -4.80 -18.31 1.52
CA GLY A 298 -6.18 -18.09 1.96
C GLY A 298 -6.67 -16.71 1.55
N GLN A 299 -7.85 -16.61 0.93
CA GLN A 299 -8.44 -15.33 0.54
C GLN A 299 -9.93 -15.23 0.85
N GLY A 300 -10.37 -14.10 1.41
CA GLY A 300 -11.79 -13.74 1.48
C GLY A 300 -12.63 -14.67 2.37
N MET A 301 -12.13 -15.06 3.54
CA MET A 301 -12.83 -16.01 4.43
C MET A 301 -12.51 -15.82 5.91
N THR A 302 -13.42 -16.30 6.75
CA THR A 302 -13.25 -16.36 8.21
C THR A 302 -12.78 -17.75 8.63
N PHE A 303 -11.78 -17.80 9.49
CA PHE A 303 -11.44 -18.96 10.31
C PHE A 303 -11.86 -18.66 11.76
N ARG A 304 -12.43 -19.64 12.47
CA ARG A 304 -12.95 -19.43 13.84
C ARG A 304 -12.69 -20.63 14.76
N ASN A 305 -12.32 -20.36 16.01
CA ASN A 305 -12.34 -21.35 17.08
C ASN A 305 -13.31 -20.89 18.18
N THR A 306 -14.34 -21.69 18.44
CA THR A 306 -15.45 -21.36 19.35
C THR A 306 -15.30 -21.95 20.75
N ALA A 307 -14.14 -22.51 21.11
CA ALA A 307 -13.90 -23.06 22.46
C ALA A 307 -14.14 -22.01 23.57
N GLY A 308 -13.86 -20.74 23.30
CA GLY A 308 -14.12 -19.64 24.25
C GLY A 308 -12.98 -19.44 25.26
N ALA A 309 -12.95 -18.26 25.88
CA ALA A 309 -11.83 -17.85 26.73
C ALA A 309 -11.62 -18.69 28.02
N GLY A 310 -12.63 -19.44 28.46
CA GLY A 310 -12.54 -20.34 29.61
C GLY A 310 -11.86 -21.67 29.32
N ASN A 311 -11.53 -21.97 28.06
CA ASN A 311 -11.00 -23.27 27.61
C ASN A 311 -9.49 -23.26 27.31
N HIS A 312 -8.78 -22.22 27.77
CA HIS A 312 -7.35 -21.99 27.56
C HIS A 312 -6.98 -21.89 26.07
N GLN A 313 -5.79 -22.36 25.66
CA GLN A 313 -5.30 -22.26 24.28
C GLN A 313 -6.25 -22.97 23.30
N ALA A 314 -6.66 -22.28 22.23
CA ALA A 314 -7.61 -22.79 21.26
C ALA A 314 -7.34 -22.19 19.87
N VAL A 315 -6.45 -22.83 19.10
CA VAL A 315 -5.94 -22.25 17.85
C VAL A 315 -7.03 -22.18 16.77
N VAL A 316 -7.10 -21.03 16.11
CA VAL A 316 -7.96 -20.80 14.94
C VAL A 316 -7.27 -21.28 13.68
N LEU A 317 -6.04 -20.79 13.44
CA LEU A 317 -5.23 -21.23 12.32
C LEU A 317 -3.77 -21.41 12.73
N ARG A 318 -3.18 -22.54 12.33
CA ARG A 318 -1.74 -22.83 12.42
C ARG A 318 -1.16 -22.87 11.02
N SER A 319 -0.23 -21.96 10.69
CA SER A 319 0.52 -22.02 9.43
C SER A 319 1.99 -22.35 9.71
N GLY A 320 2.47 -23.46 9.15
CA GLY A 320 3.89 -23.81 8.97
C GLY A 320 4.22 -24.02 7.50
N SER A 321 3.59 -23.22 6.63
CA SER A 321 3.74 -23.26 5.17
C SER A 321 4.69 -22.15 4.72
N ASP A 322 5.80 -22.52 4.08
CA ASP A 322 6.74 -21.53 3.53
C ASP A 322 6.11 -20.81 2.34
N LEU A 323 6.31 -19.50 2.24
CA LEU A 323 5.74 -18.64 1.21
C LEU A 323 4.19 -18.60 1.25
N SER A 324 3.59 -18.66 2.43
CA SER A 324 2.12 -18.62 2.60
C SER A 324 1.57 -17.19 2.70
N VAL A 325 0.36 -16.98 2.15
CA VAL A 325 -0.34 -15.68 2.19
C VAL A 325 -1.77 -15.80 2.67
N PHE A 326 -2.19 -14.82 3.49
CA PHE A 326 -3.57 -14.63 3.91
C PHE A 326 -4.01 -13.21 3.53
N TYR A 327 -5.06 -13.09 2.72
CA TYR A 327 -5.53 -11.81 2.19
C TYR A 327 -7.03 -11.62 2.39
N GLN A 328 -7.43 -10.55 3.09
CA GLN A 328 -8.84 -10.31 3.42
C GLN A 328 -9.46 -11.51 4.14
N CYS A 329 -8.78 -12.01 5.17
CA CYS A 329 -9.26 -13.08 6.03
C CYS A 329 -9.57 -12.57 7.45
N SER A 330 -10.51 -13.20 8.13
CA SER A 330 -10.78 -12.97 9.55
C SER A 330 -10.33 -14.18 10.38
N PHE A 331 -9.74 -13.95 11.54
CA PHE A 331 -9.29 -14.97 12.48
C PHE A 331 -9.95 -14.72 13.84
N GLU A 332 -10.92 -15.54 14.20
CA GLU A 332 -11.86 -15.27 15.29
C GLU A 332 -11.69 -16.28 16.43
N GLY A 333 -10.99 -15.87 17.49
CA GLY A 333 -10.74 -16.71 18.65
C GLY A 333 -10.67 -15.94 19.97
N TYR A 334 -9.88 -16.48 20.89
CA TYR A 334 -9.55 -15.90 22.20
C TYR A 334 -8.05 -16.10 22.46
N GLN A 335 -7.68 -17.01 23.37
CA GLN A 335 -6.28 -17.33 23.64
C GLN A 335 -5.68 -18.13 22.48
N ASP A 336 -4.43 -17.82 22.10
CA ASP A 336 -3.64 -18.54 21.11
C ASP A 336 -4.33 -18.60 19.71
N THR A 337 -5.03 -17.53 19.32
CA THR A 337 -5.84 -17.47 18.10
C THR A 337 -5.06 -17.84 16.83
N LEU A 338 -3.96 -17.16 16.53
CA LEU A 338 -3.21 -17.33 15.28
C LEU A 338 -1.79 -17.82 15.56
N TYR A 339 -1.54 -19.09 15.23
CA TYR A 339 -0.24 -19.73 15.42
C TYR A 339 0.60 -19.61 14.15
N VAL A 340 1.38 -18.53 14.08
CA VAL A 340 2.41 -18.26 13.04
C VAL A 340 3.62 -19.15 13.30
N TYR A 341 3.44 -20.45 13.04
CA TYR A 341 4.27 -21.53 13.52
C TYR A 341 5.73 -21.45 13.06
N SER A 342 5.96 -21.53 11.74
CA SER A 342 7.29 -21.65 11.12
C SER A 342 7.34 -21.04 9.72
N ASP A 343 8.53 -21.03 9.11
CA ASP A 343 8.80 -20.57 7.74
C ASP A 343 8.35 -19.11 7.45
N ARG A 344 8.26 -18.70 6.18
CA ARG A 344 7.92 -17.32 5.77
C ARG A 344 6.43 -17.15 5.49
N GLN A 345 5.82 -16.11 6.06
CA GLN A 345 4.38 -15.87 5.97
C GLN A 345 4.03 -14.39 5.76
N PHE A 346 2.92 -14.11 5.08
CA PHE A 346 2.42 -12.74 4.87
C PHE A 346 0.90 -12.64 5.10
N TYR A 347 0.48 -11.68 5.92
CA TYR A 347 -0.93 -11.40 6.22
C TYR A 347 -1.25 -9.96 5.81
N LYS A 348 -2.29 -9.77 4.98
CA LYS A 348 -2.63 -8.47 4.39
C LYS A 348 -4.12 -8.18 4.48
N GLN A 349 -4.49 -7.00 5.01
CA GLN A 349 -5.90 -6.59 5.15
C GLN A 349 -6.75 -7.63 5.88
N CYS A 350 -6.19 -8.27 6.89
CA CYS A 350 -6.88 -9.28 7.70
C CYS A 350 -7.38 -8.68 9.02
N ASP A 351 -8.44 -9.26 9.57
CA ASP A 351 -8.94 -8.97 10.92
C ASP A 351 -8.53 -10.12 11.86
N ILE A 352 -7.88 -9.82 12.98
CA ILE A 352 -7.44 -10.83 13.95
C ILE A 352 -8.01 -10.47 15.32
N TYR A 353 -8.80 -11.38 15.90
CA TYR A 353 -9.49 -11.20 17.18
C TYR A 353 -9.00 -12.20 18.22
N GLY A 354 -8.58 -11.73 19.40
CA GLY A 354 -8.21 -12.63 20.49
C GLY A 354 -7.92 -11.94 21.82
N THR A 355 -7.35 -12.68 22.77
CA THR A 355 -7.10 -12.22 24.14
C THR A 355 -5.64 -12.35 24.58
N VAL A 356 -5.25 -13.56 24.98
CA VAL A 356 -3.90 -13.90 25.45
C VAL A 356 -3.12 -14.52 24.29
N ASP A 357 -1.91 -14.01 24.06
CA ASP A 357 -0.93 -14.50 23.10
C ASP A 357 -1.51 -14.74 21.69
N PHE A 358 -2.44 -13.89 21.27
CA PHE A 358 -3.33 -14.24 20.15
C PHE A 358 -2.66 -14.21 18.76
N ILE A 359 -1.42 -13.73 18.66
CA ILE A 359 -0.49 -13.98 17.55
C ILE A 359 0.83 -14.53 18.12
N PHE A 360 1.10 -15.82 17.94
CA PHE A 360 2.24 -16.48 18.58
C PHE A 360 2.92 -17.50 17.67
N GLY A 361 4.14 -17.90 17.99
CA GLY A 361 4.94 -18.84 17.18
C GLY A 361 6.32 -18.32 16.79
N ASN A 362 6.97 -19.01 15.86
CA ASN A 362 8.36 -18.73 15.44
C ASN A 362 8.54 -18.69 13.91
N ALA A 363 7.52 -18.27 13.15
CA ALA A 363 7.67 -17.91 11.75
C ALA A 363 8.55 -16.66 11.56
N ALA A 364 9.01 -16.43 10.33
CA ALA A 364 9.37 -15.10 9.84
C ALA A 364 8.12 -14.51 9.17
N VAL A 365 7.40 -13.63 9.88
CA VAL A 365 6.07 -13.16 9.43
C VAL A 365 5.95 -11.64 9.43
N VAL A 366 5.29 -11.12 8.38
CA VAL A 366 4.83 -9.72 8.33
C VAL A 366 3.32 -9.66 8.22
N PHE A 367 2.70 -8.92 9.14
CA PHE A 367 1.32 -8.46 9.08
C PHE A 367 1.33 -7.04 8.52
N GLN A 368 0.53 -6.75 7.49
CA GLN A 368 0.49 -5.44 6.85
C GLN A 368 -0.95 -4.95 6.63
N ASN A 369 -1.26 -3.72 7.04
CA ASN A 369 -2.61 -3.14 6.92
C ASN A 369 -3.71 -4.02 7.55
N CYS A 370 -3.41 -4.76 8.62
CA CYS A 370 -4.37 -5.61 9.33
C CYS A 370 -5.00 -4.87 10.52
N ASN A 371 -6.16 -5.33 10.97
CA ASN A 371 -6.78 -4.88 12.22
C ASN A 371 -6.60 -5.95 13.30
N LEU A 372 -6.07 -5.55 14.45
CA LEU A 372 -5.83 -6.39 15.62
C LEU A 372 -6.79 -5.98 16.74
N TYR A 373 -7.74 -6.86 17.04
CA TYR A 373 -8.86 -6.62 17.93
C TYR A 373 -8.68 -7.40 19.24
N ALA A 374 -8.23 -6.71 20.29
CA ALA A 374 -8.16 -7.31 21.62
C ALA A 374 -9.56 -7.43 22.23
N ARG A 375 -9.90 -8.61 22.75
CA ARG A 375 -11.21 -8.93 23.35
C ARG A 375 -11.18 -8.88 24.87
N ASN A 376 -12.32 -9.01 25.55
CA ASN A 376 -12.38 -9.08 27.02
C ASN A 376 -11.88 -10.45 27.54
N PRO A 377 -10.77 -10.53 28.30
CA PRO A 377 -10.24 -11.79 28.81
C PRO A 377 -10.73 -12.10 30.25
N PRO A 378 -10.86 -13.38 30.64
CA PRO A 378 -11.22 -13.77 32.01
C PRO A 378 -10.22 -13.28 33.06
N ASN A 379 -8.93 -13.37 32.77
CA ASN A 379 -7.82 -12.99 33.67
C ASN A 379 -7.49 -11.49 33.67
N LYS A 380 -8.27 -10.65 32.96
CA LYS A 380 -8.06 -9.19 32.84
C LYS A 380 -6.71 -8.76 32.23
N ILE A 381 -6.02 -9.67 31.54
CA ILE A 381 -4.76 -9.40 30.83
C ILE A 381 -4.84 -9.92 29.39
N ASN A 382 -4.57 -9.05 28.43
CA ASN A 382 -4.38 -9.39 27.02
C ASN A 382 -2.92 -9.23 26.62
N THR A 383 -2.47 -10.07 25.70
CA THR A 383 -1.14 -9.99 25.06
C THR A 383 -1.31 -10.23 23.57
N ILE A 384 -0.94 -9.25 22.75
CA ILE A 384 -1.14 -9.34 21.30
C ILE A 384 -0.16 -10.34 20.67
N THR A 385 1.10 -10.34 21.12
CA THR A 385 2.13 -11.26 20.61
C THR A 385 2.83 -12.10 21.67
N ALA A 386 3.18 -13.34 21.31
CA ALA A 386 4.10 -14.19 22.07
C ALA A 386 5.08 -14.89 21.12
N GLN A 387 6.21 -14.25 20.86
CA GLN A 387 7.16 -14.72 19.85
C GLN A 387 8.15 -15.74 20.43
N GLY A 388 8.30 -16.85 19.72
CA GLY A 388 8.96 -18.07 20.22
C GLY A 388 10.37 -18.34 19.70
N ARG A 389 11.20 -17.33 19.42
CA ARG A 389 12.57 -17.55 18.93
C ARG A 389 13.52 -18.06 20.02
N THR A 390 14.10 -19.23 19.81
CA THR A 390 14.94 -19.96 20.79
C THR A 390 16.44 -19.86 20.53
N ASP A 391 16.87 -19.51 19.32
CA ASP A 391 18.29 -19.34 18.96
C ASP A 391 18.50 -18.00 18.23
N PRO A 392 19.54 -17.21 18.56
CA PRO A 392 19.77 -15.88 17.98
C PRO A 392 20.04 -15.92 16.46
N ASN A 393 20.52 -17.05 15.93
CA ASN A 393 20.80 -17.27 14.52
C ASN A 393 19.53 -17.59 13.70
N GLN A 394 18.39 -17.87 14.34
CA GLN A 394 17.12 -18.00 13.61
C GLN A 394 16.72 -16.67 12.96
N ASN A 395 16.30 -16.74 11.70
CA ASN A 395 15.87 -15.57 10.90
C ASN A 395 14.40 -15.17 11.14
N THR A 396 13.84 -15.57 12.28
CA THR A 396 12.40 -15.55 12.60
C THR A 396 11.98 -14.36 13.48
N GLY A 397 10.68 -14.09 13.58
CA GLY A 397 10.11 -13.00 14.36
C GLY A 397 8.77 -12.51 13.81
N ILE A 398 8.10 -11.64 14.57
CA ILE A 398 6.80 -11.04 14.20
C ILE A 398 6.99 -9.57 13.85
N SER A 399 6.58 -9.16 12.64
CA SER A 399 6.57 -7.77 12.20
C SER A 399 5.14 -7.29 11.97
N ILE A 400 4.69 -6.29 12.73
CA ILE A 400 3.38 -5.65 12.63
C ILE A 400 3.57 -4.29 11.97
N HIS A 401 3.22 -4.17 10.68
CA HIS A 401 3.57 -3.04 9.83
C HIS A 401 2.32 -2.31 9.31
N ASN A 402 2.12 -1.04 9.72
CA ASN A 402 0.99 -0.22 9.27
C ASN A 402 -0.37 -0.88 9.59
N CYS A 403 -0.50 -1.49 10.78
CA CYS A 403 -1.72 -2.12 11.26
C CYS A 403 -2.48 -1.19 12.24
N VAL A 404 -3.73 -1.52 12.55
CA VAL A 404 -4.51 -0.88 13.61
C VAL A 404 -4.65 -1.85 14.77
N VAL A 405 -4.43 -1.37 16.00
CA VAL A 405 -4.60 -2.13 17.24
C VAL A 405 -5.64 -1.42 18.09
N THR A 406 -6.77 -2.06 18.36
CA THR A 406 -7.91 -1.48 19.09
C THR A 406 -8.70 -2.55 19.85
N ALA A 407 -9.64 -2.10 20.69
CA ALA A 407 -10.54 -2.98 21.42
C ALA A 407 -11.67 -3.52 20.53
N ALA A 408 -11.99 -4.80 20.66
CA ALA A 408 -13.25 -5.37 20.18
C ALA A 408 -14.44 -4.81 20.97
N SER A 409 -15.66 -4.98 20.46
CA SER A 409 -16.88 -4.49 21.10
C SER A 409 -17.08 -5.01 22.54
N ASP A 410 -16.70 -6.26 22.80
CA ASP A 410 -16.76 -6.89 24.12
C ASP A 410 -15.75 -6.33 25.13
N LEU A 411 -14.63 -5.77 24.66
CA LEU A 411 -13.62 -5.12 25.49
C LEU A 411 -13.93 -3.64 25.76
N LYS A 412 -14.46 -2.90 24.76
CA LYS A 412 -14.66 -1.44 24.86
C LYS A 412 -15.44 -1.00 26.11
N ALA A 413 -16.46 -1.75 26.50
CA ALA A 413 -17.28 -1.45 27.68
C ALA A 413 -16.55 -1.63 29.02
N VAL A 414 -15.44 -2.38 29.06
CA VAL A 414 -14.72 -2.75 30.28
C VAL A 414 -13.20 -2.51 30.20
N GLN A 415 -12.75 -1.72 29.21
CA GLN A 415 -11.34 -1.53 28.86
C GLN A 415 -10.50 -1.06 30.04
N SER A 416 -11.03 -0.18 30.90
CA SER A 416 -10.36 0.30 32.11
C SER A 416 -10.05 -0.80 33.14
N SER A 417 -10.72 -1.95 33.07
CA SER A 417 -10.50 -3.12 33.93
C SER A 417 -9.55 -4.17 33.34
N VAL A 418 -9.02 -3.94 32.12
CA VAL A 418 -8.22 -4.93 31.37
C VAL A 418 -6.92 -4.30 30.89
N LYS A 419 -5.79 -4.90 31.24
CA LYS A 419 -4.48 -4.48 30.72
C LYS A 419 -4.20 -5.17 29.39
N THR A 420 -3.88 -4.43 28.34
CA THR A 420 -3.50 -5.01 27.04
C THR A 420 -2.06 -4.64 26.71
N TYR A 421 -1.25 -5.64 26.38
CA TYR A 421 0.17 -5.48 26.03
C TYR A 421 0.45 -5.87 24.58
N LEU A 422 1.44 -5.23 23.96
CA LEU A 422 1.96 -5.55 22.62
C LEU A 422 2.52 -6.97 22.54
N GLY A 423 3.06 -7.49 23.65
CA GLY A 423 3.42 -8.90 23.77
C GLY A 423 4.25 -9.26 25.00
N ARG A 424 4.63 -10.53 25.08
CA ARG A 424 5.49 -11.12 26.13
C ARG A 424 6.46 -12.18 25.57
N PRO A 425 7.70 -12.29 26.11
CA PRO A 425 8.75 -13.09 25.48
C PRO A 425 8.65 -14.58 25.84
N TRP A 426 7.89 -15.33 25.05
CA TRP A 426 7.73 -16.78 25.23
C TRP A 426 9.06 -17.55 25.23
N GLN A 427 10.06 -17.09 24.46
CA GLN A 427 11.37 -17.72 24.35
C GLN A 427 12.52 -16.72 24.45
N GLN A 428 13.72 -17.22 24.77
CA GLN A 428 14.88 -16.42 25.18
C GLN A 428 15.28 -15.29 24.22
N TYR A 429 15.11 -15.50 22.90
CA TYR A 429 15.51 -14.55 21.86
C TYR A 429 14.31 -13.94 21.13
N SER A 430 13.14 -13.94 21.79
CA SER A 430 11.86 -13.40 21.30
C SER A 430 12.02 -12.10 20.52
N ARG A 431 11.47 -12.03 19.30
CA ARG A 431 11.66 -10.90 18.38
C ARG A 431 10.36 -10.41 17.76
N THR A 432 9.89 -9.24 18.20
CA THR A 432 8.67 -8.60 17.71
C THR A 432 8.92 -7.12 17.43
N VAL A 433 8.39 -6.61 16.32
CA VAL A 433 8.41 -5.17 15.99
C VAL A 433 7.02 -4.67 15.62
N PHE A 434 6.56 -3.61 16.29
CA PHE A 434 5.41 -2.82 15.86
C PHE A 434 5.92 -1.55 15.18
N MET A 435 5.60 -1.37 13.90
CA MET A 435 6.06 -0.21 13.13
C MET A 435 4.97 0.43 12.27
N LYS A 436 4.97 1.76 12.25
CA LYS A 436 4.00 2.62 11.53
C LYS A 436 2.52 2.30 11.85
N SER A 437 2.26 1.65 12.99
CA SER A 437 0.94 1.14 13.35
C SER A 437 0.19 2.11 14.26
N SER A 438 -1.14 2.11 14.18
CA SER A 438 -2.01 2.87 15.09
C SER A 438 -2.30 2.03 16.33
N LEU A 439 -1.84 2.48 17.50
CA LEU A 439 -2.02 1.86 18.81
C LEU A 439 -3.03 2.70 19.60
N ASP A 440 -4.22 2.15 19.83
CA ASP A 440 -5.28 2.79 20.60
C ASP A 440 -4.98 2.76 22.13
N SER A 441 -5.76 3.51 22.89
CA SER A 441 -5.70 3.74 24.34
C SER A 441 -5.74 2.49 25.23
N LEU A 442 -6.05 1.30 24.70
CA LEU A 442 -6.05 0.05 25.46
C LEU A 442 -4.65 -0.48 25.80
N ILE A 443 -3.62 -0.01 25.09
CA ILE A 443 -2.24 -0.45 25.32
C ILE A 443 -1.73 0.14 26.63
N ASP A 444 -1.38 -0.74 27.58
CA ASP A 444 -0.80 -0.36 28.86
C ASP A 444 0.48 0.46 28.63
N PRO A 445 0.74 1.55 29.39
CA PRO A 445 1.91 2.40 29.20
C PRO A 445 3.26 1.65 29.19
N ALA A 446 3.39 0.55 29.96
CA ALA A 446 4.58 -0.30 29.94
C ALA A 446 4.81 -0.97 28.57
N GLY A 447 3.74 -1.17 27.80
CA GLY A 447 3.71 -1.69 26.42
C GLY A 447 3.93 -3.20 26.31
N TRP A 448 4.85 -3.75 27.09
CA TRP A 448 5.28 -5.14 27.04
C TRP A 448 5.20 -5.76 28.45
N LEU A 449 4.96 -7.07 28.52
CA LEU A 449 4.78 -7.81 29.77
C LEU A 449 5.86 -8.90 29.92
N GLU A 450 6.41 -9.06 31.13
CA GLU A 450 7.37 -10.14 31.41
C GLU A 450 6.75 -11.52 31.17
N TRP A 451 7.57 -12.50 30.77
CA TRP A 451 7.13 -13.90 30.73
C TRP A 451 7.24 -14.56 32.10
N ASN A 452 8.43 -14.50 32.71
CA ASN A 452 8.69 -14.97 34.07
C ASN A 452 9.94 -14.26 34.63
N GLY A 453 9.73 -13.31 35.54
CA GLY A 453 10.82 -12.51 36.13
C GLY A 453 11.73 -11.90 35.06
N ASN A 454 13.05 -12.04 35.24
CA ASN A 454 14.06 -11.49 34.34
C ASN A 454 14.36 -12.36 33.09
N PHE A 455 13.55 -13.39 32.80
CA PHE A 455 13.76 -14.24 31.62
C PHE A 455 13.68 -13.43 30.32
N ALA A 456 14.62 -13.70 29.40
CA ALA A 456 14.74 -13.09 28.07
C ALA A 456 14.98 -11.56 28.01
N LEU A 457 14.83 -10.80 29.10
CA LEU A 457 14.75 -9.33 29.07
C LEU A 457 15.99 -8.61 28.51
N THR A 458 17.15 -9.28 28.45
CA THR A 458 18.41 -8.77 27.87
C THR A 458 18.77 -9.40 26.51
N THR A 459 18.04 -10.41 26.06
CA THR A 459 18.33 -11.21 24.84
C THR A 459 17.21 -11.20 23.81
N LEU A 460 16.00 -10.78 24.19
CA LEU A 460 14.90 -10.46 23.29
C LEU A 460 15.21 -9.21 22.44
N TYR A 461 14.43 -8.99 21.39
CA TYR A 461 14.43 -7.75 20.61
C TYR A 461 12.97 -7.30 20.41
N TYR A 462 12.53 -6.32 21.20
CA TYR A 462 11.20 -5.71 21.09
C TYR A 462 11.30 -4.27 20.61
N GLY A 463 10.79 -4.04 19.40
CA GLY A 463 10.96 -2.77 18.68
C GLY A 463 9.65 -2.01 18.48
N GLU A 464 9.70 -0.69 18.70
CA GLU A 464 8.64 0.24 18.29
C GLU A 464 9.21 1.32 17.36
N TYR A 465 8.62 1.50 16.17
CA TYR A 465 9.08 2.47 15.16
C TYR A 465 7.92 3.29 14.58
N MET A 466 7.90 4.60 14.84
CA MET A 466 6.91 5.53 14.27
C MET A 466 5.43 5.10 14.43
N ASN A 467 5.08 4.47 15.55
CA ASN A 467 3.69 4.14 15.87
C ASN A 467 2.92 5.41 16.28
N THR A 468 1.62 5.44 16.01
CA THR A 468 0.72 6.58 16.27
C THR A 468 -0.47 6.15 17.14
N GLY A 469 -1.28 7.10 17.62
CA GLY A 469 -2.43 6.80 18.49
C GLY A 469 -2.11 6.92 19.98
N LEU A 470 -3.14 6.83 20.84
CA LEU A 470 -3.02 7.11 22.27
C LEU A 470 -2.12 6.10 23.02
N GLY A 471 -2.06 4.85 22.56
CA GLY A 471 -1.22 3.80 23.12
C GLY A 471 0.23 3.81 22.63
N SER A 472 0.62 4.69 21.70
CA SER A 472 1.96 4.65 21.08
C SER A 472 3.05 5.42 21.80
N SER A 473 2.74 6.10 22.91
CA SER A 473 3.73 6.82 23.71
C SER A 473 4.74 5.86 24.33
N THR A 474 6.03 6.05 24.02
CA THR A 474 7.11 5.17 24.51
C THR A 474 7.72 5.62 25.84
N ALA A 475 7.33 6.78 26.39
CA ALA A 475 7.95 7.38 27.58
C ALA A 475 7.97 6.44 28.80
N ASN A 476 6.83 5.81 29.07
CA ASN A 476 6.59 4.95 30.23
C ASN A 476 6.80 3.46 29.94
N ARG A 477 7.39 3.11 28.79
CA ARG A 477 7.71 1.73 28.42
C ARG A 477 8.75 1.14 29.36
N VAL A 478 8.72 -0.20 29.46
CA VAL A 478 9.71 -1.03 30.16
C VAL A 478 11.16 -0.64 29.82
N LYS A 479 12.07 -0.80 30.78
CA LYS A 479 13.51 -0.44 30.64
C LYS A 479 14.40 -1.67 30.43
N TRP A 480 13.86 -2.72 29.83
CA TRP A 480 14.58 -3.96 29.55
C TRP A 480 15.69 -3.75 28.51
N GLY A 481 16.80 -4.47 28.61
CA GLY A 481 17.94 -4.34 27.69
C GLY A 481 17.62 -4.70 26.23
N GLY A 482 16.67 -5.60 26.01
CA GLY A 482 16.16 -5.98 24.68
C GLY A 482 15.01 -5.11 24.15
N TYR A 483 14.53 -4.11 24.92
CA TYR A 483 13.51 -3.17 24.43
C TYR A 483 14.15 -1.99 23.72
N HIS A 484 13.61 -1.64 22.55
CA HIS A 484 14.17 -0.64 21.66
C HIS A 484 13.08 0.29 21.10
N VAL A 485 13.16 1.57 21.46
CA VAL A 485 12.54 2.63 20.64
C VAL A 485 13.42 2.79 19.40
N ILE A 486 12.99 2.23 18.27
CA ILE A 486 13.76 2.30 17.05
C ILE A 486 13.60 3.71 16.47
N THR A 487 14.72 4.43 16.32
CA THR A 487 14.77 5.73 15.66
C THR A 487 15.38 5.65 14.25
N ASN A 488 16.23 4.65 14.00
CA ASN A 488 16.90 4.44 12.73
C ASN A 488 15.99 3.70 11.72
N ALA A 489 15.71 4.34 10.58
CA ALA A 489 14.93 3.73 9.49
C ALA A 489 15.61 2.48 8.89
N ALA A 490 16.95 2.41 8.88
CA ALA A 490 17.69 1.25 8.40
C ALA A 490 17.66 0.06 9.39
N GLU A 491 17.38 0.31 10.66
CA GLU A 491 17.15 -0.74 11.65
C GLU A 491 15.74 -1.31 11.49
N ALA A 492 14.73 -0.44 11.41
CA ALA A 492 13.34 -0.85 11.17
C ALA A 492 13.14 -1.51 9.79
N SER A 493 13.91 -1.13 8.75
CA SER A 493 13.78 -1.72 7.41
C SER A 493 14.15 -3.21 7.37
N LYS A 494 14.93 -3.71 8.33
CA LYS A 494 15.21 -5.15 8.51
C LYS A 494 13.94 -5.98 8.72
N PHE A 495 12.89 -5.36 9.25
CA PHE A 495 11.58 -5.97 9.53
C PHE A 495 10.54 -5.72 8.42
N SER A 496 10.93 -5.10 7.31
CA SER A 496 10.05 -4.87 6.14
C SER A 496 9.83 -6.15 5.33
N VAL A 497 8.82 -6.16 4.46
CA VAL A 497 8.46 -7.34 3.64
C VAL A 497 9.63 -7.79 2.75
N ALA A 498 10.37 -6.86 2.15
CA ALA A 498 11.49 -7.14 1.26
C ALA A 498 12.66 -7.82 1.98
N ASN A 499 13.05 -7.32 3.15
CA ASN A 499 14.23 -7.81 3.88
C ASN A 499 13.91 -8.98 4.82
N PHE A 500 12.79 -8.91 5.54
CA PHE A 500 12.49 -9.85 6.62
C PHE A 500 12.01 -11.22 6.11
N ILE A 501 11.22 -11.22 5.04
CA ILE A 501 10.62 -12.43 4.46
C ILE A 501 10.99 -12.64 2.98
N ALA A 502 12.02 -11.93 2.48
CA ALA A 502 12.43 -11.92 1.07
C ALA A 502 11.27 -11.63 0.09
N GLY A 503 10.26 -10.86 0.52
CA GLY A 503 8.95 -10.79 -0.13
C GLY A 503 8.95 -10.46 -1.62
N ASN A 504 9.92 -9.65 -2.07
CA ASN A 504 10.11 -9.32 -3.49
C ASN A 504 10.34 -10.54 -4.38
N SER A 505 10.93 -11.62 -3.87
CA SER A 505 11.18 -12.80 -4.70
C SER A 505 9.90 -13.56 -5.03
N TRP A 506 8.91 -13.59 -4.13
CA TRP A 506 7.77 -14.52 -4.18
C TRP A 506 6.38 -13.89 -4.14
N LEU A 507 6.16 -12.83 -3.36
CA LEU A 507 4.83 -12.19 -3.23
C LEU A 507 4.26 -11.66 -4.56
N PRO A 508 5.03 -11.16 -5.54
CA PRO A 508 4.48 -10.77 -6.84
C PRO A 508 3.71 -11.90 -7.56
N SER A 509 4.08 -13.17 -7.33
CA SER A 509 3.38 -14.36 -7.89
C SER A 509 2.03 -14.66 -7.22
N THR A 510 1.70 -13.93 -6.15
CA THR A 510 0.45 -14.11 -5.38
C THR A 510 -0.61 -13.08 -5.75
N ARG A 511 -0.22 -11.97 -6.42
CA ARG A 511 -1.03 -10.76 -6.67
C ARG A 511 -1.57 -10.04 -5.43
N VAL A 512 -1.34 -10.54 -4.22
CA VAL A 512 -1.74 -9.85 -3.00
C VAL A 512 -0.94 -8.54 -2.90
N PRO A 513 -1.60 -7.38 -2.76
CA PRO A 513 -0.90 -6.10 -2.76
C PRO A 513 -0.02 -5.99 -1.51
N PHE A 514 1.27 -5.73 -1.69
CA PHE A 514 2.21 -5.58 -0.60
C PHE A 514 3.09 -4.35 -0.81
N THR A 515 3.41 -3.65 0.29
CA THR A 515 4.50 -2.66 0.30
C THR A 515 5.77 -3.43 0.62
N ALA A 516 6.64 -3.57 -0.37
CA ALA A 516 7.89 -4.31 -0.32
C ALA A 516 8.81 -3.81 0.79
N GLU A 517 9.36 -2.63 0.63
CA GLU A 517 10.21 -2.01 1.62
C GLU A 517 9.36 -1.34 2.69
N MET A 518 9.98 -0.80 3.74
CA MET A 518 9.37 0.31 4.44
C MET A 518 9.35 1.49 3.46
N GLY A 519 8.26 1.60 2.68
CA GLY A 519 8.15 2.41 1.47
C GLY A 519 9.02 3.67 1.50
N LEU A 520 10.01 3.72 0.62
CA LEU A 520 11.10 4.70 0.66
C LEU A 520 10.65 6.10 0.26
N LEU A 521 10.00 6.77 1.21
CA LEU A 521 10.09 8.23 1.31
C LEU A 521 11.48 8.66 1.83
N PHE A 522 12.32 7.72 2.30
CA PHE A 522 13.64 7.99 2.88
C PHE A 522 14.71 6.89 2.63
N SER A 523 15.05 6.56 1.37
CA SER A 523 16.44 6.10 1.07
C SER A 523 16.90 6.40 -0.37
N ASN A 524 17.17 7.69 -0.60
CA ASN A 524 18.22 8.10 -1.54
C ASN A 524 19.10 9.19 -0.87
N PHE A 525 19.37 8.99 0.43
CA PHE A 525 20.05 9.95 1.30
C PHE A 525 21.20 9.37 2.13
N LEU A 526 21.46 8.05 2.07
CA LEU A 526 22.46 7.38 2.92
C LEU A 526 23.54 6.55 2.18
N ILE A 527 23.53 6.49 0.84
CA ILE A 527 24.66 5.95 0.06
C ILE A 527 25.63 7.09 -0.29
N VAL A 528 26.25 7.67 0.74
CA VAL A 528 27.44 8.55 0.64
C VAL A 528 28.36 8.38 1.86
N LEU A 529 27.84 8.01 3.03
CA LEU A 529 28.58 8.00 4.30
C LEU A 529 29.04 6.60 4.73
N PHE A 530 29.89 5.99 3.89
CA PHE A 530 30.91 5.05 4.37
C PHE A 530 32.26 5.22 3.65
N PHE A 531 32.58 6.48 3.34
CA PHE A 531 33.95 6.98 3.36
C PHE A 531 33.97 8.29 4.16
N LEU A 532 35.13 8.59 4.74
CA LEU A 532 35.44 9.79 5.54
C LEU A 532 34.88 9.80 6.96
N SER A 533 35.72 9.31 7.87
CA SER A 533 35.93 9.96 9.15
C SER A 533 36.44 11.39 8.96
N THR A 534 36.14 12.27 9.92
CA THR A 534 36.58 13.68 10.09
C THR A 534 35.87 14.78 9.28
N PHE A 535 35.75 15.94 9.95
CA PHE A 535 35.13 17.23 9.55
C PHE A 535 33.60 17.32 9.52
N ALA A 536 33.06 17.89 10.60
CA ALA A 536 31.70 18.44 10.63
C ALA A 536 31.66 19.78 9.88
N TYR A 537 30.71 19.93 8.96
CA TYR A 537 30.31 21.21 8.37
C TYR A 537 28.81 21.41 8.64
N GLY A 538 28.49 22.24 9.63
CA GLY A 538 27.15 22.85 9.72
C GLY A 538 27.04 24.00 8.73
N TYR A 539 25.83 24.30 8.24
CA TYR A 539 25.60 25.49 7.43
C TYR A 539 25.91 26.76 8.24
N SER A 540 26.48 27.77 7.59
CA SER A 540 26.49 29.11 8.17
C SER A 540 25.06 29.64 8.22
N SER A 541 24.70 30.33 9.31
CA SER A 541 23.45 31.10 9.41
C SER A 541 23.27 32.07 8.22
N ASN A 542 24.40 32.57 7.68
CA ASN A 542 24.42 33.45 6.52
C ASN A 542 23.99 32.76 5.21
N ASP A 543 24.29 31.46 5.04
CA ASP A 543 23.93 30.71 3.82
C ASP A 543 22.42 30.45 3.75
N VAL A 544 21.84 30.01 4.88
CA VAL A 544 20.38 29.79 5.00
C VAL A 544 19.63 31.09 4.73
N LYS A 545 20.07 32.19 5.35
CA LYS A 545 19.47 33.52 5.14
C LYS A 545 19.60 34.00 3.69
N HIS A 546 20.77 33.82 3.06
CA HIS A 546 20.97 34.16 1.66
C HIS A 546 19.98 33.42 0.74
N TRP A 547 19.86 32.10 0.87
CA TRP A 547 18.96 31.33 0.00
C TRP A 547 17.47 31.58 0.30
N CYS A 548 17.07 31.64 1.57
CA CYS A 548 15.67 31.93 1.94
C CYS A 548 15.21 33.33 1.52
N SER A 549 16.09 34.35 1.57
CA SER A 549 15.78 35.72 1.11
C SER A 549 15.43 35.84 -0.38
N GLN A 550 15.76 34.83 -1.19
CA GLN A 550 15.37 34.77 -2.61
C GLN A 550 13.94 34.22 -2.83
N THR A 551 13.19 33.95 -1.76
CA THR A 551 11.83 33.39 -1.80
C THR A 551 10.79 34.42 -1.33
N PRO A 552 9.52 34.34 -1.78
CA PRO A 552 8.48 35.29 -1.39
C PRO A 552 8.13 35.27 0.11
N ASN A 553 8.41 34.17 0.82
CA ASN A 553 8.19 34.03 2.26
C ASN A 553 9.48 33.55 2.95
N PRO A 554 10.48 34.42 3.21
CA PRO A 554 11.75 34.00 3.79
C PRO A 554 11.60 33.43 5.21
N GLN A 555 10.72 34.01 6.04
CA GLN A 555 10.64 33.69 7.48
C GLN A 555 10.42 32.20 7.80
N PRO A 556 9.47 31.44 7.20
CA PRO A 556 9.33 30.01 7.50
C PRO A 556 10.51 29.18 7.00
N CYS A 557 11.12 29.57 5.89
CA CYS A 557 12.32 28.91 5.35
C CYS A 557 13.48 29.06 6.34
N GLU A 558 13.76 30.29 6.80
CA GLU A 558 14.81 30.57 7.79
C GLU A 558 14.52 29.86 9.11
N TYR A 559 13.29 29.97 9.63
CA TYR A 559 12.91 29.38 10.92
C TYR A 559 13.12 27.86 10.96
N PHE A 560 12.68 27.12 9.93
CA PHE A 560 12.77 25.66 9.97
C PHE A 560 14.18 25.14 9.63
N LEU A 561 14.90 25.80 8.72
CA LEU A 561 16.27 25.40 8.36
C LEU A 561 17.29 25.75 9.45
N SER A 562 17.18 26.93 10.08
CA SER A 562 18.09 27.34 11.16
C SER A 562 17.89 26.54 12.45
N ASN A 563 16.68 26.02 12.72
CA ASN A 563 16.40 25.18 13.89
C ASN A 563 16.66 23.68 13.67
N ASN A 564 16.97 23.24 12.44
CA ASN A 564 17.28 21.84 12.12
C ASN A 564 18.55 21.67 11.25
N PRO A 565 19.69 22.31 11.57
CA PRO A 565 20.88 22.30 10.71
C PRO A 565 21.49 20.91 10.54
N ASN A 566 21.29 20.02 11.53
CA ASN A 566 21.80 18.64 11.50
C ASN A 566 20.97 17.69 10.63
N HIS A 567 19.84 18.11 10.06
CA HIS A 567 18.95 17.20 9.32
C HIS A 567 19.28 17.10 7.82
N PHE A 568 20.16 17.97 7.32
CA PHE A 568 20.50 18.11 5.90
C PHE A 568 22.03 18.21 5.75
N HIS A 569 22.67 17.22 5.13
CA HIS A 569 24.14 17.09 5.17
C HIS A 569 24.87 17.52 3.88
N LYS A 570 24.25 18.33 3.02
CA LYS A 570 24.87 18.77 1.75
C LYS A 570 24.90 20.30 1.65
N PRO A 571 26.09 20.94 1.53
CA PRO A 571 26.18 22.38 1.37
C PRO A 571 25.38 22.83 0.14
N ILE A 572 24.61 23.92 0.28
CA ILE A 572 23.76 24.45 -0.79
C ILE A 572 24.65 25.15 -1.82
N LYS A 573 25.10 24.41 -2.83
CA LYS A 573 25.97 24.93 -3.89
C LYS A 573 25.17 25.55 -5.04
N HIS A 574 24.01 24.98 -5.35
CA HIS A 574 23.19 25.41 -6.48
C HIS A 574 21.70 25.48 -6.10
N LYS A 575 20.93 26.23 -6.89
CA LYS A 575 19.48 26.41 -6.71
C LYS A 575 18.70 25.08 -6.66
N GLY A 576 19.19 24.03 -7.35
CA GLY A 576 18.61 22.69 -7.32
C GLY A 576 18.73 22.01 -5.95
N ASP A 577 19.85 22.22 -5.24
CA ASP A 577 20.05 21.70 -3.89
C ASP A 577 19.06 22.37 -2.92
N PHE A 578 18.92 23.69 -3.04
CA PHE A 578 17.96 24.47 -2.24
C PHE A 578 16.50 24.08 -2.51
N LEU A 579 16.14 23.87 -3.78
CA LEU A 579 14.80 23.41 -4.16
C LEU A 579 14.49 22.04 -3.55
N LYS A 580 15.44 21.09 -3.62
CA LYS A 580 15.28 19.75 -3.03
C LYS A 580 15.16 19.79 -1.51
N LEU A 581 16.00 20.60 -0.86
CA LEU A 581 15.96 20.86 0.58
C LEU A 581 14.58 21.40 1.00
N LEU A 582 14.08 22.42 0.30
CA LEU A 582 12.78 23.03 0.62
C LEU A 582 11.59 22.10 0.30
N LEU A 583 11.72 21.21 -0.69
CA LEU A 583 10.72 20.17 -0.99
C LEU A 583 10.62 19.15 0.15
N GLN A 584 11.77 18.69 0.68
CA GLN A 584 11.81 17.78 1.82
C GLN A 584 11.20 18.43 3.07
N LEU A 585 11.50 19.70 3.33
CA LEU A 585 10.88 20.45 4.43
C LEU A 585 9.37 20.62 4.23
N ALA A 586 8.88 20.93 3.02
CA ALA A 586 7.44 21.00 2.76
C ALA A 586 6.75 19.63 2.93
N GLN A 587 7.40 18.53 2.53
CA GLN A 587 6.91 17.16 2.73
C GLN A 587 6.80 16.83 4.23
N GLU A 588 7.81 17.15 5.03
CA GLU A 588 7.81 16.99 6.49
C GLU A 588 6.65 17.76 7.14
N ARG A 589 6.46 19.03 6.75
CA ARG A 589 5.37 19.89 7.24
C ARG A 589 3.98 19.40 6.79
N ALA A 590 3.87 18.81 5.60
CA ALA A 590 2.66 18.12 5.16
C ALA A 590 2.34 16.87 6.00
N LEU A 591 3.35 16.07 6.35
CA LEU A 591 3.20 14.90 7.23
C LEU A 591 2.78 15.31 8.66
N ILE A 592 3.41 16.34 9.23
CA ILE A 592 3.02 16.90 10.55
C ILE A 592 1.59 17.43 10.50
N GLY A 593 1.23 18.18 9.45
CA GLY A 593 -0.14 18.67 9.25
C GLY A 593 -1.18 17.56 9.17
N HIS A 594 -0.88 16.48 8.44
CA HIS A 594 -1.75 15.30 8.35
C HIS A 594 -1.92 14.60 9.71
N ALA A 595 -0.83 14.40 10.46
CA ALA A 595 -0.88 13.79 11.80
C ALA A 595 -1.69 14.63 12.79
N ASN A 596 -1.51 15.96 12.77
CA ASN A 596 -2.31 16.89 13.58
C ASN A 596 -3.79 16.85 13.18
N THR A 597 -4.08 16.82 11.88
CA THR A 597 -5.44 16.70 11.32
C THR A 597 -6.13 15.42 11.81
N LEU A 598 -5.43 14.27 11.79
CA LEU A 598 -5.95 13.01 12.34
C LEU A 598 -6.21 13.08 13.86
N SER A 599 -5.31 13.72 14.62
CA SER A 599 -5.45 13.87 16.07
C SER A 599 -6.59 14.82 16.48
N LEU A 600 -6.86 15.84 15.67
CA LEU A 600 -7.98 16.77 15.89
C LEU A 600 -9.30 16.14 15.44
N HIS A 601 -9.33 15.45 14.30
CA HIS A 601 -10.50 14.69 13.83
C HIS A 601 -11.01 13.68 14.87
N SER A 602 -10.12 12.95 15.55
CA SER A 602 -10.51 11.97 16.58
C SER A 602 -11.12 12.58 17.85
N LYS A 603 -10.98 13.91 18.04
CA LYS A 603 -11.55 14.67 19.17
C LYS A 603 -12.84 15.41 18.81
N CYS A 604 -13.33 15.29 17.58
CA CYS A 604 -14.51 16.02 17.12
C CYS A 604 -15.80 15.40 17.65
N HIS A 605 -16.62 16.24 18.28
CA HIS A 605 -17.95 15.88 18.77
C HIS A 605 -19.08 16.43 17.89
N ASN A 606 -18.84 17.53 17.16
CA ASN A 606 -19.79 18.10 16.21
C ASN A 606 -19.73 17.34 14.85
N GLN A 607 -20.90 17.15 14.23
CA GLN A 607 -21.02 16.53 12.91
C GLN A 607 -20.40 17.41 11.79
N LEU A 608 -20.62 18.73 11.81
CA LEU A 608 -20.10 19.63 10.79
C LEU A 608 -18.56 19.71 10.82
N GLU A 609 -17.98 19.79 12.03
CA GLU A 609 -16.53 19.66 12.22
C GLU A 609 -16.01 18.34 11.62
N ARG A 610 -16.69 17.21 11.88
CA ARG A 610 -16.27 15.90 11.38
C ARG A 610 -16.23 15.86 9.85
N VAL A 611 -17.18 16.50 9.16
CA VAL A 611 -17.17 16.58 7.68
C VAL A 611 -15.94 17.36 7.21
N ALA A 612 -15.73 18.58 7.69
CA ALA A 612 -14.56 19.39 7.32
C ALA A 612 -13.22 18.69 7.64
N TRP A 613 -13.13 18.01 8.77
CA TRP A 613 -11.94 17.24 9.15
C TRP A 613 -11.67 16.03 8.25
N ASN A 614 -12.70 15.28 7.84
CA ASN A 614 -12.54 14.16 6.91
C ASN A 614 -11.97 14.63 5.56
N ASP A 615 -12.49 15.74 5.02
CA ASP A 615 -11.99 16.32 3.78
C ASP A 615 -10.53 16.76 3.94
N CYS A 616 -10.19 17.41 5.05
CA CYS A 616 -8.81 17.78 5.35
C CYS A 616 -7.86 16.58 5.47
N VAL A 617 -8.28 15.47 6.08
CA VAL A 617 -7.45 14.25 6.12
C VAL A 617 -7.12 13.80 4.69
N LYS A 618 -8.13 13.71 3.81
CA LYS A 618 -7.95 13.31 2.41
C LYS A 618 -7.09 14.32 1.63
N LEU A 619 -7.33 15.61 1.80
CA LEU A 619 -6.61 16.68 1.09
C LEU A 619 -5.13 16.76 1.53
N TYR A 620 -4.82 16.54 2.80
CA TYR A 620 -3.43 16.40 3.26
C TYR A 620 -2.75 15.14 2.70
N GLN A 621 -3.45 14.01 2.59
CA GLN A 621 -2.91 12.80 1.94
C GLN A 621 -2.58 13.04 0.46
N LEU A 622 -3.47 13.74 -0.26
CA LEU A 622 -3.23 14.13 -1.66
C LEU A 622 -2.04 15.10 -1.78
N THR A 623 -1.91 16.07 -0.87
CA THR A 623 -0.73 16.96 -0.79
C THR A 623 0.58 16.19 -0.57
N ILE A 624 0.59 15.24 0.36
CA ILE A 624 1.74 14.36 0.61
C ILE A 624 2.06 13.54 -0.65
N HIS A 625 1.05 12.95 -1.30
CA HIS A 625 1.23 12.17 -2.53
C HIS A 625 1.89 13.00 -3.64
N LYS A 626 1.42 14.22 -3.89
CA LYS A 626 1.99 15.12 -4.91
C LYS A 626 3.44 15.53 -4.57
N LEU A 627 3.76 15.83 -3.31
CA LEU A 627 5.12 16.14 -2.89
C LEU A 627 6.07 14.93 -3.02
N ASN A 628 5.60 13.73 -2.65
CA ASN A 628 6.35 12.49 -2.84
C ASN A 628 6.68 12.23 -4.31
N LYS A 629 5.71 12.49 -5.22
CA LYS A 629 5.85 12.33 -6.67
C LYS A 629 6.90 13.27 -7.29
N ILE A 630 7.13 14.45 -6.70
CA ILE A 630 8.22 15.36 -7.09
C ILE A 630 9.57 14.86 -6.59
N LEU A 631 9.60 14.22 -5.42
CA LEU A 631 10.84 13.76 -4.76
C LEU A 631 11.32 12.38 -5.20
N ASP A 632 10.47 11.56 -5.81
CA ASP A 632 10.81 10.22 -6.31
C ASP A 632 11.72 10.29 -7.56
N PRO A 633 12.96 9.77 -7.49
CA PRO A 633 13.89 9.78 -8.63
C PRO A 633 13.51 8.82 -9.76
N ASN A 634 12.57 7.89 -9.53
CA ASN A 634 12.06 6.99 -10.58
C ASN A 634 10.93 7.63 -11.39
N THR A 635 10.27 8.66 -10.85
CA THR A 635 9.25 9.42 -11.55
C THR A 635 9.90 10.38 -12.54
N LYS A 636 9.53 10.27 -13.82
CA LYS A 636 9.89 11.26 -14.84
C LYS A 636 9.12 12.57 -14.58
N CYS A 637 9.68 13.42 -13.73
CA CYS A 637 9.12 14.70 -13.33
C CYS A 637 9.75 15.83 -14.16
N SER A 638 8.98 16.48 -15.04
CA SER A 638 9.43 17.73 -15.67
C SER A 638 9.20 18.93 -14.73
N LYS A 639 9.83 20.08 -15.03
CA LYS A 639 9.57 21.34 -14.31
C LYS A 639 8.08 21.72 -14.33
N VAL A 640 7.36 21.40 -15.42
CA VAL A 640 5.92 21.68 -15.58
C VAL A 640 5.08 20.74 -14.72
N ASP A 641 5.45 19.47 -14.62
CA ASP A 641 4.81 18.51 -13.71
C ASP A 641 4.98 18.96 -12.25
N ALA A 642 6.22 19.29 -11.86
CA ALA A 642 6.52 19.82 -10.53
C ALA A 642 5.72 21.09 -10.21
N GLN A 643 5.61 22.04 -11.15
CA GLN A 643 4.83 23.27 -10.96
C GLN A 643 3.33 22.96 -10.78
N THR A 644 2.81 22.00 -11.55
CA THR A 644 1.41 21.56 -11.48
C THR A 644 1.13 20.89 -10.14
N TRP A 645 1.95 19.92 -9.73
CA TRP A 645 1.78 19.17 -8.49
C TRP A 645 2.00 20.03 -7.23
N LEU A 646 2.90 21.03 -7.27
CA LEU A 646 3.01 22.06 -6.23
C LEU A 646 1.76 22.97 -6.18
N SER A 647 1.20 23.32 -7.34
CA SER A 647 -0.03 24.13 -7.41
C SER A 647 -1.23 23.37 -6.83
N THR A 648 -1.31 22.07 -7.10
CA THR A 648 -2.29 21.14 -6.51
C THR A 648 -2.10 20.99 -5.00
N ALA A 649 -0.86 20.78 -4.53
CA ALA A 649 -0.55 20.70 -3.11
C ALA A 649 -1.01 21.95 -2.32
N LEU A 650 -0.80 23.15 -2.88
CA LEU A 650 -1.29 24.39 -2.27
C LEU A 650 -2.82 24.48 -2.31
N THR A 651 -3.43 24.13 -3.44
CA THR A 651 -4.90 24.15 -3.62
C THR A 651 -5.62 23.21 -2.66
N ASN A 652 -5.07 22.02 -2.41
CA ASN A 652 -5.65 21.06 -1.46
C ASN A 652 -5.73 21.62 -0.04
N LEU A 653 -4.70 22.35 0.42
CA LEU A 653 -4.66 22.93 1.76
C LEU A 653 -5.67 24.08 1.90
N GLU A 654 -5.80 24.91 0.87
CA GLU A 654 -6.78 26.01 0.87
C GLU A 654 -8.22 25.49 0.69
N THR A 655 -8.43 24.36 -0.01
CA THR A 655 -9.73 23.65 -0.07
C THR A 655 -10.10 23.08 1.30
N CYS A 656 -9.14 22.45 2.00
CA CYS A 656 -9.32 21.96 3.36
C CYS A 656 -9.73 23.09 4.31
N LYS A 657 -9.03 24.23 4.23
CA LYS A 657 -9.36 25.43 4.98
C LYS A 657 -10.75 25.98 4.64
N ALA A 658 -11.11 26.05 3.36
CA ALA A 658 -12.41 26.56 2.90
C ALA A 658 -13.59 25.80 3.52
N GLY A 659 -13.51 24.46 3.58
CA GLY A 659 -14.57 23.63 4.18
C GLY A 659 -14.91 23.98 5.64
N PHE A 660 -13.97 24.50 6.43
CA PHE A 660 -14.27 24.99 7.78
C PHE A 660 -15.04 26.32 7.78
N TYR A 661 -14.74 27.23 6.86
CA TYR A 661 -15.45 28.51 6.73
C TYR A 661 -16.86 28.31 6.14
N GLU A 662 -17.00 27.42 5.15
CA GLU A 662 -18.29 27.04 4.56
C GLU A 662 -19.27 26.50 5.60
N LEU A 663 -18.77 25.69 6.55
CA LEU A 663 -19.57 25.09 7.61
C LEU A 663 -19.58 25.89 8.93
N GLY A 664 -18.99 27.09 8.97
CA GLY A 664 -18.99 27.97 10.16
C GLY A 664 -18.23 27.44 11.37
N VAL A 665 -17.24 26.57 11.18
CA VAL A 665 -16.46 25.87 12.21
C VAL A 665 -14.96 26.24 12.17
N GLN A 666 -14.64 27.46 11.73
CA GLN A 666 -13.26 27.96 11.57
C GLN A 666 -12.41 27.99 12.85
N ASP A 667 -13.00 28.06 14.05
CA ASP A 667 -12.25 28.07 15.31
C ASP A 667 -11.50 26.75 15.52
N SER A 668 -12.10 25.64 15.07
CA SER A 668 -11.54 24.29 15.17
C SER A 668 -10.29 24.11 14.29
N LEU A 669 -10.11 24.94 13.26
CA LEU A 669 -8.94 24.95 12.36
C LEU A 669 -7.72 25.68 12.97
N LEU A 670 -7.91 26.57 13.94
CA LEU A 670 -6.85 27.43 14.51
C LEU A 670 -5.64 26.64 15.10
N PRO A 671 -5.82 25.49 15.79
CA PRO A 671 -4.70 24.67 16.29
C PRO A 671 -3.82 24.09 15.17
N LEU A 672 -4.37 23.86 13.97
CA LEU A 672 -3.63 23.31 12.84
C LEU A 672 -2.81 24.37 12.11
N MET A 673 -3.41 25.54 11.85
CA MET A 673 -2.74 26.58 11.05
C MET A 673 -1.65 27.33 11.80
N SER A 674 -1.76 27.45 13.12
CA SER A 674 -0.83 28.22 13.97
C SER A 674 0.63 27.74 13.93
N HIS A 675 0.89 26.48 13.55
CA HIS A 675 2.22 25.86 13.70
C HIS A 675 2.83 25.28 12.42
N ASN A 676 2.10 25.24 11.29
CA ASN A 676 2.56 24.49 10.11
C ASN A 676 3.31 25.33 9.05
N ASN A 677 2.87 26.55 8.74
CA ASN A 677 3.42 27.43 7.69
C ASN A 677 3.59 26.79 6.28
N LEU A 678 3.00 25.61 6.03
CA LEU A 678 3.19 24.81 4.82
C LEU A 678 2.79 25.54 3.53
N THR A 679 1.69 26.30 3.53
CA THR A 679 1.23 27.06 2.34
C THR A 679 2.27 28.08 1.88
N LYS A 680 2.97 28.75 2.82
CA LYS A 680 4.10 29.66 2.54
C LYS A 680 5.32 28.94 1.97
N LEU A 681 5.63 27.74 2.48
CA LEU A 681 6.72 26.90 1.95
C LEU A 681 6.41 26.42 0.52
N LEU A 682 5.16 26.02 0.23
CA LEU A 682 4.72 25.67 -1.12
C LEU A 682 4.77 26.88 -2.07
N SER A 683 4.40 28.07 -1.59
CA SER A 683 4.54 29.33 -2.35
C SER A 683 6.00 29.64 -2.68
N ASN A 684 6.92 29.39 -1.75
CA ASN A 684 8.37 29.50 -2.01
C ASN A 684 8.85 28.49 -3.07
N LEU A 685 8.39 27.24 -2.98
CA LEU A 685 8.70 26.19 -3.96
C LEU A 685 8.19 26.53 -5.36
N LEU A 686 6.96 27.04 -5.47
CA LEU A 686 6.39 27.53 -6.71
C LEU A 686 7.23 28.68 -7.31
N ALA A 687 7.74 29.60 -6.49
CA ALA A 687 8.62 30.67 -6.94
C ALA A 687 10.02 30.17 -7.36
N LEU A 688 10.57 29.17 -6.66
CA LEU A 688 11.88 28.59 -6.98
C LEU A 688 11.84 27.75 -8.25
N ASN A 689 10.83 26.91 -8.45
CA ASN A 689 10.71 26.08 -9.66
C ASN A 689 10.38 26.93 -10.91
N ASN A 690 9.76 28.11 -10.72
CA ASN A 690 9.41 29.04 -11.80
C ASN A 690 10.60 29.95 -12.23
N LYS A 691 11.48 29.42 -13.08
CA LYS A 691 12.21 30.20 -14.09
C LYS A 691 11.95 29.56 -15.46
N GLY A 692 11.47 30.37 -16.41
CA GLY A 692 11.00 29.90 -17.71
C GLY A 692 12.11 29.31 -18.58
N GLU A 693 11.82 28.16 -19.17
CA GLU A 693 12.57 27.55 -20.27
C GLU A 693 11.57 27.00 -21.29
N SER A 694 11.94 27.11 -22.56
CA SER A 694 11.16 26.64 -23.70
C SER A 694 10.93 25.13 -23.67
N HIS A 695 9.73 24.70 -24.08
CA HIS A 695 9.42 23.29 -24.31
C HIS A 695 10.40 22.69 -25.34
N GLN A 696 11.19 21.68 -24.94
CA GLN A 696 11.72 20.71 -25.90
C GLN A 696 10.60 19.71 -26.21
N GLU A 697 10.21 19.62 -27.48
CA GLU A 697 9.28 18.57 -27.90
C GLU A 697 9.92 17.19 -27.76
N PRO A 698 9.20 16.16 -27.29
CA PRO A 698 9.65 14.78 -27.38
C PRO A 698 9.75 14.37 -28.86
N SER A 699 10.78 13.62 -29.24
CA SER A 699 10.91 13.20 -30.65
C SER A 699 9.82 12.21 -31.05
N TYR A 700 9.22 12.45 -32.22
CA TYR A 700 8.16 11.62 -32.77
C TYR A 700 8.68 10.75 -33.91
N LYS A 701 8.09 9.56 -34.06
CA LYS A 701 8.12 8.80 -35.31
C LYS A 701 6.67 8.51 -35.69
N ASP A 702 6.33 8.75 -36.96
CA ASP A 702 4.98 8.52 -37.52
C ASP A 702 3.85 9.23 -36.74
N GLY A 703 4.14 10.38 -36.14
CA GLY A 703 3.16 11.22 -35.42
C GLY A 703 2.75 10.73 -34.03
N PHE A 704 3.43 9.75 -33.43
CA PHE A 704 3.07 9.21 -32.11
C PHE A 704 4.28 8.95 -31.19
N PRO A 705 4.13 9.10 -29.86
CA PRO A 705 5.12 8.61 -28.89
C PRO A 705 5.22 7.07 -28.92
N THR A 706 6.44 6.55 -28.79
CA THR A 706 6.79 5.12 -28.97
C THR A 706 6.20 4.15 -27.93
N TRP A 707 5.58 4.66 -26.86
CA TRP A 707 4.97 3.87 -25.79
C TRP A 707 3.44 3.72 -25.92
N VAL A 708 2.82 4.34 -26.93
CA VAL A 708 1.36 4.28 -27.15
C VAL A 708 0.95 2.96 -27.80
N LYS A 709 0.11 2.16 -27.11
CA LYS A 709 -0.42 0.90 -27.62
C LYS A 709 -1.50 1.16 -28.68
N GLN A 710 -1.50 0.36 -29.75
CA GLN A 710 -2.45 0.51 -30.87
C GLN A 710 -3.91 0.20 -30.48
N GLY A 711 -4.14 -0.48 -29.36
CA GLY A 711 -5.47 -0.82 -28.84
C GLY A 711 -6.28 0.40 -28.39
N ASP A 712 -5.66 1.35 -27.68
CA ASP A 712 -6.35 2.51 -27.10
C ASP A 712 -6.92 3.45 -28.19
N LYS A 713 -6.30 3.49 -29.36
CA LYS A 713 -6.78 4.24 -30.53
C LYS A 713 -8.04 3.62 -31.15
N LYS A 714 -8.14 2.29 -31.17
CA LYS A 714 -9.31 1.56 -31.72
C LYS A 714 -10.52 1.59 -30.79
N LEU A 715 -10.33 1.98 -29.52
CA LEU A 715 -11.36 1.96 -28.47
C LEU A 715 -12.36 3.12 -28.55
N LEU A 716 -11.99 4.21 -29.22
CA LEU A 716 -12.77 5.45 -29.31
C LEU A 716 -13.37 5.70 -30.70
N GLN A 717 -12.93 4.92 -31.68
CA GLN A 717 -13.39 4.96 -33.07
C GLN A 717 -14.32 3.79 -33.41
N ALA A 718 -14.59 2.89 -32.45
CA ALA A 718 -15.44 1.73 -32.66
C ALA A 718 -16.92 2.09 -32.68
N SER A 719 -17.65 1.51 -33.64
CA SER A 719 -19.10 1.65 -33.78
C SER A 719 -19.92 0.95 -32.69
N SER A 720 -19.29 0.22 -31.76
CA SER A 720 -19.96 -0.44 -30.62
C SER A 720 -19.06 -0.45 -29.37
N PRO A 721 -19.21 0.52 -28.45
CA PRO A 721 -18.40 0.61 -27.22
C PRO A 721 -18.51 -0.62 -26.31
N ALA A 722 -19.68 -1.28 -26.31
CA ALA A 722 -19.93 -2.48 -25.52
C ALA A 722 -18.98 -3.64 -25.84
N SER A 723 -18.48 -3.72 -27.08
CA SER A 723 -17.62 -4.82 -27.54
C SER A 723 -16.16 -4.74 -27.07
N GLN A 724 -15.76 -3.61 -26.48
CA GLN A 724 -14.37 -3.34 -26.08
C GLN A 724 -14.23 -2.92 -24.62
N ALA A 725 -15.34 -2.74 -23.90
CA ALA A 725 -15.32 -2.42 -22.47
C ALA A 725 -14.79 -3.58 -21.62
N ASN A 726 -14.02 -3.28 -20.57
CA ASN A 726 -13.61 -4.28 -19.58
C ASN A 726 -14.78 -4.72 -18.71
N VAL A 727 -15.77 -3.85 -18.52
CA VAL A 727 -17.01 -4.16 -17.83
C VAL A 727 -18.18 -3.31 -18.32
N VAL A 728 -19.38 -3.87 -18.25
CA VAL A 728 -20.64 -3.19 -18.56
C VAL A 728 -21.44 -2.99 -17.27
N VAL A 729 -21.91 -1.76 -17.04
CA VAL A 729 -22.90 -1.38 -16.04
C VAL A 729 -24.24 -1.21 -16.74
N ALA A 730 -25.31 -1.79 -16.21
CA ALA A 730 -26.66 -1.58 -16.70
C ALA A 730 -27.68 -1.71 -15.57
N LYS A 731 -28.49 -0.66 -15.36
CA LYS A 731 -29.50 -0.62 -14.31
C LYS A 731 -30.61 -1.68 -14.45
N ASP A 732 -30.84 -2.15 -15.67
CA ASP A 732 -31.80 -3.21 -16.02
C ASP A 732 -31.29 -4.64 -15.71
N GLY A 733 -30.06 -4.79 -15.22
CA GLY A 733 -29.44 -6.09 -14.95
C GLY A 733 -28.80 -6.76 -16.18
N SER A 734 -28.81 -6.11 -17.36
CA SER A 734 -28.17 -6.63 -18.59
C SER A 734 -26.65 -6.38 -18.67
N GLY A 735 -26.04 -5.92 -17.57
CA GLY A 735 -24.62 -5.68 -17.38
C GLY A 735 -24.09 -6.46 -16.18
N LYS A 736 -22.77 -6.47 -15.98
CA LYS A 736 -22.13 -7.17 -14.84
C LYS A 736 -22.46 -6.50 -13.50
N TYR A 737 -22.67 -5.19 -13.51
CA TYR A 737 -23.03 -4.40 -12.32
C TYR A 737 -24.27 -3.54 -12.63
N THR A 738 -25.07 -3.27 -11.59
CA THR A 738 -26.25 -2.39 -11.68
C THR A 738 -25.96 -0.95 -11.25
N THR A 739 -24.81 -0.70 -10.63
CA THR A 739 -24.32 0.62 -10.19
C THR A 739 -22.92 0.91 -10.72
N VAL A 740 -22.61 2.19 -10.90
CA VAL A 740 -21.32 2.66 -11.44
C VAL A 740 -20.21 2.49 -10.40
N MET A 741 -20.49 2.78 -9.13
CA MET A 741 -19.53 2.64 -8.03
C MET A 741 -19.12 1.17 -7.81
N ALA A 742 -20.00 0.20 -8.04
CA ALA A 742 -19.64 -1.23 -7.97
C ALA A 742 -18.65 -1.63 -9.07
N ALA A 743 -18.74 -1.03 -10.26
CA ALA A 743 -17.79 -1.25 -11.34
C ALA A 743 -16.42 -0.60 -11.08
N ILE A 744 -16.42 0.58 -10.46
CA ILE A 744 -15.19 1.28 -10.05
C ILE A 744 -14.49 0.53 -8.91
N ASN A 745 -15.23 0.06 -7.89
CA ASN A 745 -14.67 -0.77 -6.82
C ASN A 745 -14.10 -2.11 -7.32
N ALA A 746 -14.55 -2.59 -8.48
CA ALA A 746 -14.04 -3.78 -9.13
C ALA A 746 -12.93 -3.47 -10.16
N ALA A 747 -12.62 -2.20 -10.43
CA ALA A 747 -11.54 -1.81 -11.30
C ALA A 747 -10.19 -2.13 -10.63
N PRO A 748 -9.33 -2.94 -11.26
CA PRO A 748 -8.06 -3.30 -10.67
C PRO A 748 -7.08 -2.11 -10.74
N ASN A 749 -6.29 -1.91 -9.68
CA ASN A 749 -5.21 -0.91 -9.66
C ASN A 749 -4.08 -1.27 -10.65
N TYR A 750 -4.27 -0.91 -11.93
CA TYR A 750 -3.38 -1.23 -13.05
C TYR A 750 -2.36 -0.13 -13.32
N ASN A 751 -1.09 -0.54 -13.44
CA ASN A 751 0.00 0.32 -13.91
C ASN A 751 0.39 0.05 -15.38
N SER A 752 -0.51 -0.52 -16.21
CA SER A 752 -0.13 -0.93 -17.59
C SER A 752 -1.22 -0.87 -18.68
N GLY A 753 -2.40 -0.30 -18.41
CA GLY A 753 -3.46 -0.09 -19.39
C GLY A 753 -4.68 0.66 -18.83
N ARG A 754 -5.52 1.19 -19.72
CA ARG A 754 -6.78 1.87 -19.40
C ARG A 754 -7.89 0.86 -19.06
N TYR A 755 -8.68 1.12 -18.03
CA TYR A 755 -9.81 0.26 -17.62
C TYR A 755 -11.14 0.90 -18.00
N VAL A 756 -11.84 0.28 -18.95
CA VAL A 756 -13.03 0.82 -19.62
C VAL A 756 -14.30 0.26 -18.99
N ILE A 757 -15.10 1.13 -18.40
CA ILE A 757 -16.43 0.88 -17.83
C ILE A 757 -17.45 1.48 -18.79
N TYR A 758 -18.20 0.64 -19.50
CA TYR A 758 -19.33 1.08 -20.32
C TYR A 758 -20.60 1.08 -19.47
N VAL A 759 -21.29 2.22 -19.39
CA VAL A 759 -22.47 2.45 -18.56
C VAL A 759 -23.68 2.69 -19.47
N LYS A 760 -24.53 1.67 -19.61
CA LYS A 760 -25.73 1.74 -20.44
C LYS A 760 -26.68 2.85 -19.97
N ALA A 761 -27.56 3.29 -20.87
CA ALA A 761 -28.61 4.26 -20.63
C ALA A 761 -29.41 3.94 -19.35
N GLY A 762 -29.70 4.99 -18.58
CA GLY A 762 -30.32 4.89 -17.27
C GLY A 762 -29.96 6.06 -16.37
N ILE A 763 -30.76 6.26 -15.32
CA ILE A 763 -30.51 7.24 -14.26
C ILE A 763 -29.98 6.49 -13.03
N TYR A 764 -28.70 6.69 -12.73
CA TYR A 764 -27.96 6.09 -11.63
C TYR A 764 -27.92 7.11 -10.48
N ASN A 765 -28.74 6.90 -9.44
CA ASN A 765 -28.79 7.77 -8.27
C ASN A 765 -27.81 7.25 -7.22
N GLU A 766 -26.56 7.69 -7.30
CA GLU A 766 -25.44 7.24 -6.47
C GLU A 766 -24.34 8.31 -6.41
N GLN A 767 -23.65 8.40 -5.27
CA GLN A 767 -22.38 9.11 -5.20
C GLN A 767 -21.23 8.19 -5.61
N VAL A 768 -20.30 8.72 -6.37
CA VAL A 768 -19.19 7.96 -6.98
C VAL A 768 -17.87 8.66 -6.70
N GLU A 769 -16.88 7.94 -6.16
CA GLU A 769 -15.51 8.45 -6.00
C GLU A 769 -14.53 7.55 -6.77
N ILE A 770 -13.72 8.16 -7.66
CA ILE A 770 -12.76 7.47 -8.53
C ILE A 770 -11.35 7.78 -8.05
N GLU A 771 -10.79 6.91 -7.22
CA GLU A 771 -9.40 7.01 -6.73
C GLU A 771 -8.41 6.15 -7.55
N ALA A 772 -8.90 5.20 -8.33
CA ALA A 772 -8.09 4.37 -9.22
C ALA A 772 -7.64 5.14 -10.47
N ASN A 773 -6.40 4.95 -10.89
CA ASN A 773 -5.82 5.58 -12.09
C ASN A 773 -6.32 4.91 -13.37
N ASN A 774 -6.30 5.65 -14.49
CA ASN A 774 -6.60 5.20 -15.85
C ASN A 774 -8.02 4.60 -16.05
N ILE A 775 -8.99 5.03 -15.23
CA ILE A 775 -10.41 4.67 -15.39
C ILE A 775 -11.02 5.44 -16.57
N MET A 776 -11.75 4.74 -17.43
CA MET A 776 -12.50 5.32 -18.54
C MET A 776 -13.98 4.97 -18.42
N LEU A 777 -14.84 5.96 -18.23
CA LEU A 777 -16.29 5.81 -18.26
C LEU A 777 -16.83 6.13 -19.66
N ILE A 778 -17.61 5.24 -20.25
CA ILE A 778 -18.30 5.48 -21.54
C ILE A 778 -19.80 5.30 -21.35
N GLY A 779 -20.62 6.29 -21.64
CA GLY A 779 -22.08 6.19 -21.64
C GLY A 779 -22.69 6.04 -23.04
N ASP A 780 -24.00 5.79 -23.09
CA ASP A 780 -24.78 5.73 -24.35
C ASP A 780 -25.04 7.10 -24.99
N GLY A 781 -24.64 8.19 -24.32
CA GLY A 781 -24.77 9.57 -24.76
C GLY A 781 -25.30 10.49 -23.66
N ILE A 782 -25.04 11.79 -23.84
CA ILE A 782 -25.62 12.87 -23.03
C ILE A 782 -27.13 12.69 -22.92
N GLY A 783 -27.66 12.84 -21.71
CA GLY A 783 -29.09 12.69 -21.42
C GLY A 783 -29.62 11.25 -21.42
N LYS A 784 -28.85 10.25 -21.89
CA LYS A 784 -29.23 8.83 -21.83
C LYS A 784 -28.61 8.13 -20.63
N THR A 785 -27.29 8.29 -20.43
CA THR A 785 -26.58 7.79 -19.24
C THR A 785 -26.37 8.95 -18.28
N ILE A 786 -27.07 8.92 -17.15
CA ILE A 786 -27.07 10.01 -16.15
C ILE A 786 -26.64 9.45 -14.79
N ILE A 787 -25.57 9.97 -14.22
CA ILE A 787 -25.22 9.77 -12.80
C ILE A 787 -25.69 11.00 -12.03
N THR A 788 -26.48 10.80 -10.98
CA THR A 788 -27.16 11.90 -10.28
C THR A 788 -27.07 11.76 -8.75
N GLY A 789 -27.05 12.91 -8.08
CA GLY A 789 -27.11 13.05 -6.62
C GLY A 789 -27.68 14.41 -6.23
N SER A 790 -27.73 14.73 -4.94
CA SER A 790 -28.36 15.96 -4.42
C SER A 790 -27.69 16.54 -3.17
N GLN A 791 -26.44 16.17 -2.88
CA GLN A 791 -25.72 16.76 -1.75
C GLN A 791 -25.33 18.20 -2.03
N SER A 792 -25.25 19.01 -0.97
CA SER A 792 -25.05 20.45 -1.04
C SER A 792 -24.60 21.02 0.31
N VAL A 793 -24.09 22.25 0.30
CA VAL A 793 -23.73 22.97 1.54
C VAL A 793 -24.96 23.32 2.38
N GLY A 794 -26.08 23.68 1.76
CA GLY A 794 -27.36 23.82 2.46
C GLY A 794 -27.84 22.52 3.14
N GLY A 795 -27.36 21.36 2.67
CA GLY A 795 -27.59 20.04 3.28
C GLY A 795 -26.53 19.58 4.30
N GLY A 796 -25.54 20.42 4.63
CA GLY A 796 -24.50 20.10 5.63
C GLY A 796 -23.28 19.33 5.10
N SER A 797 -23.12 19.16 3.79
CA SER A 797 -21.83 18.75 3.19
C SER A 797 -20.93 19.98 3.02
N THR A 798 -19.60 19.79 2.91
CA THR A 798 -18.75 20.83 2.31
C THR A 798 -18.98 20.90 0.80
N THR A 799 -18.53 21.97 0.15
CA THR A 799 -18.53 22.06 -1.32
C THR A 799 -17.73 20.92 -1.94
N PHE A 800 -16.57 20.57 -1.35
CA PHE A 800 -15.73 19.45 -1.79
C PHE A 800 -16.45 18.09 -1.77
N ASN A 801 -17.18 17.80 -0.69
CA ASN A 801 -17.87 16.52 -0.49
C ASN A 801 -19.30 16.49 -1.10
N SER A 802 -19.85 17.65 -1.49
CA SER A 802 -21.16 17.76 -2.18
C SER A 802 -21.20 17.09 -3.56
N SER A 803 -20.03 16.75 -4.12
CA SER A 803 -19.89 16.19 -5.46
C SER A 803 -20.72 14.91 -5.65
N THR A 804 -21.54 14.88 -6.70
CA THR A 804 -22.18 13.63 -7.15
C THR A 804 -21.14 12.63 -7.67
N VAL A 805 -20.18 13.10 -8.46
CA VAL A 805 -19.01 12.29 -8.86
C VAL A 805 -17.72 13.05 -8.53
N GLY A 806 -16.83 12.43 -7.76
CA GLY A 806 -15.49 12.92 -7.46
C GLY A 806 -14.41 12.05 -8.12
N ILE A 807 -13.43 12.67 -8.77
CA ILE A 807 -12.37 11.98 -9.52
C ILE A 807 -11.01 12.48 -9.05
N MET A 808 -10.18 11.56 -8.54
CA MET A 808 -8.84 11.83 -8.01
C MET A 808 -7.75 10.96 -8.65
N GLY A 809 -8.09 9.76 -9.13
CA GLY A 809 -7.16 8.89 -9.84
C GLY A 809 -6.74 9.49 -11.19
N GLU A 810 -5.45 9.50 -11.49
CA GLU A 810 -4.85 10.18 -12.65
C GLU A 810 -5.20 9.48 -13.98
N GLY A 811 -5.24 10.24 -15.07
CA GLY A 811 -5.52 9.73 -16.42
C GLY A 811 -6.97 9.29 -16.66
N CYS A 812 -7.92 9.83 -15.89
CA CYS A 812 -9.33 9.46 -16.01
C CYS A 812 -9.96 10.04 -17.28
N ILE A 813 -10.80 9.27 -17.98
CA ILE A 813 -11.57 9.72 -19.13
C ILE A 813 -13.06 9.47 -18.90
N ALA A 814 -13.91 10.44 -19.24
CA ALA A 814 -15.34 10.22 -19.35
C ALA A 814 -15.84 10.62 -20.74
N GLN A 815 -16.73 9.82 -21.32
CA GLN A 815 -17.38 10.11 -22.59
C GLN A 815 -18.86 9.77 -22.57
N GLY A 816 -19.72 10.62 -23.14
CA GLY A 816 -21.13 10.28 -23.39
C GLY A 816 -21.98 10.13 -22.12
N ILE A 817 -21.63 10.82 -21.03
CA ILE A 817 -22.29 10.72 -19.71
C ILE A 817 -22.73 12.10 -19.24
N THR A 818 -23.92 12.17 -18.65
CA THR A 818 -24.38 13.30 -17.85
C THR A 818 -24.02 13.07 -16.38
N PHE A 819 -23.40 14.07 -15.75
CA PHE A 819 -23.21 14.18 -14.31
C PHE A 819 -24.15 15.28 -13.78
N ARG A 820 -25.00 14.97 -12.80
CA ARG A 820 -26.08 15.88 -12.36
C ARG A 820 -26.17 16.01 -10.85
N ASN A 821 -26.19 17.25 -10.34
CA ASN A 821 -26.64 17.54 -8.99
C ASN A 821 -28.06 18.16 -9.02
N THR A 822 -28.99 17.58 -8.28
CA THR A 822 -30.41 17.99 -8.24
C THR A 822 -30.80 18.78 -7.01
N ALA A 823 -29.86 19.20 -6.15
CA ALA A 823 -30.16 19.97 -4.94
C ALA A 823 -30.97 21.26 -5.22
N GLY A 824 -30.72 21.93 -6.35
CA GLY A 824 -31.48 23.11 -6.76
C GLY A 824 -30.96 24.44 -6.20
N ALA A 825 -31.41 25.53 -6.81
CA ALA A 825 -30.93 26.90 -6.55
C ALA A 825 -31.01 27.38 -5.08
N ALA A 826 -31.91 26.81 -4.27
CA ALA A 826 -32.11 27.20 -2.88
C ALA A 826 -31.14 26.54 -1.88
N ASN A 827 -30.40 25.50 -2.30
CA ASN A 827 -29.57 24.68 -1.41
C ASN A 827 -28.08 25.05 -1.44
N GLN A 828 -27.75 26.26 -1.91
CA GLN A 828 -26.37 26.79 -1.97
C GLN A 828 -25.47 25.93 -2.89
N GLN A 829 -24.16 25.84 -2.61
CA GLN A 829 -23.19 25.10 -3.42
C GLN A 829 -23.56 23.61 -3.53
N ALA A 830 -23.60 23.07 -4.76
CA ALA A 830 -24.02 21.69 -5.01
C ALA A 830 -23.34 21.09 -6.25
N VAL A 831 -22.20 20.43 -6.05
CA VAL A 831 -21.31 19.98 -7.14
C VAL A 831 -21.87 18.76 -7.88
N ALA A 832 -21.93 18.82 -9.21
CA ALA A 832 -22.26 17.69 -10.08
C ALA A 832 -21.02 16.83 -10.36
N LEU A 833 -19.89 17.45 -10.69
CA LEU A 833 -18.60 16.75 -10.81
C LEU A 833 -17.45 17.54 -10.18
N ARG A 834 -16.64 16.85 -9.38
CA ARG A 834 -15.33 17.30 -8.90
C ARG A 834 -14.24 16.50 -9.61
N SER A 835 -13.29 17.19 -10.26
CA SER A 835 -12.06 16.56 -10.77
C SER A 835 -10.83 17.20 -10.14
N GLY A 836 -10.02 16.38 -9.47
CA GLY A 836 -8.62 16.64 -9.11
C GLY A 836 -7.68 15.64 -9.77
N SER A 837 -8.07 15.11 -10.94
CA SER A 837 -7.35 14.08 -11.69
C SER A 837 -6.41 14.71 -12.73
N ASP A 838 -5.11 14.47 -12.58
CA ASP A 838 -4.10 14.92 -13.55
C ASP A 838 -4.22 14.14 -14.86
N LEU A 839 -4.11 14.86 -15.98
CA LEU A 839 -4.29 14.32 -17.34
C LEU A 839 -5.69 13.74 -17.59
N SER A 840 -6.73 14.35 -17.02
CA SER A 840 -8.13 13.91 -17.20
C SER A 840 -8.80 14.51 -18.44
N VAL A 841 -9.70 13.74 -19.07
CA VAL A 841 -10.47 14.17 -20.26
C VAL A 841 -11.96 13.91 -20.12
N PHE A 842 -12.77 14.89 -20.51
CA PHE A 842 -14.23 14.78 -20.62
C PHE A 842 -14.63 15.10 -22.06
N TYR A 843 -15.28 14.16 -22.75
CA TYR A 843 -15.61 14.28 -24.17
C TYR A 843 -17.08 13.97 -24.42
N ARG A 844 -17.87 14.94 -24.89
CA ARG A 844 -19.33 14.78 -25.04
C ARG A 844 -19.98 14.30 -23.73
N CYS A 845 -19.60 14.95 -22.63
CA CYS A 845 -20.25 14.81 -21.34
C CYS A 845 -21.15 16.03 -21.08
N SER A 846 -22.10 15.88 -20.17
CA SER A 846 -22.84 17.03 -19.66
C SER A 846 -22.70 17.14 -18.14
N PHE A 847 -22.70 18.38 -17.65
CA PHE A 847 -22.57 18.74 -16.25
C PHE A 847 -23.75 19.62 -15.90
N GLU A 848 -24.65 19.11 -15.06
CA GLU A 848 -25.96 19.72 -14.81
C GLU A 848 -26.13 20.06 -13.32
N GLY A 849 -26.30 21.34 -13.00
CA GLY A 849 -26.53 21.80 -11.63
C GLY A 849 -27.10 23.23 -11.61
N TYR A 850 -26.85 23.93 -10.50
CA TYR A 850 -27.20 25.34 -10.31
C TYR A 850 -25.96 26.12 -9.87
N GLN A 851 -25.76 26.30 -8.57
CA GLN A 851 -24.55 26.87 -8.02
C GLN A 851 -23.44 25.80 -7.95
N ASP A 852 -22.21 26.17 -8.31
CA ASP A 852 -21.01 25.33 -8.16
C ASP A 852 -21.07 23.98 -8.91
N THR A 853 -21.70 23.93 -10.11
CA THR A 853 -21.92 22.69 -10.87
C THR A 853 -20.64 21.87 -11.13
N LEU A 854 -19.56 22.51 -11.61
CA LEU A 854 -18.33 21.84 -12.04
C LEU A 854 -17.12 22.36 -11.26
N LEU A 855 -16.63 21.53 -10.32
CA LEU A 855 -15.43 21.78 -9.54
C LEU A 855 -14.19 21.21 -10.26
N THR A 856 -13.54 22.06 -11.05
CA THR A 856 -12.19 21.82 -11.60
C THR A 856 -11.14 22.06 -10.52
N LEU A 857 -11.09 21.17 -9.52
CA LEU A 857 -10.30 21.34 -8.29
C LEU A 857 -8.83 21.66 -8.59
N SER A 858 -8.12 20.76 -9.28
CA SER A 858 -6.66 20.79 -9.40
C SER A 858 -6.13 20.00 -10.60
N ASP A 859 -4.80 20.04 -10.81
CA ASP A 859 -4.07 19.36 -11.88
C ASP A 859 -4.54 19.68 -13.33
N ARG A 860 -4.03 18.96 -14.35
CA ARG A 860 -4.32 19.20 -15.78
C ARG A 860 -5.61 18.51 -16.23
N GLN A 861 -6.49 19.24 -16.89
CA GLN A 861 -7.79 18.74 -17.36
C GLN A 861 -8.14 19.25 -18.77
N PHE A 862 -8.88 18.45 -19.55
CA PHE A 862 -9.37 18.83 -20.87
C PHE A 862 -10.86 18.48 -21.04
N TYR A 863 -11.67 19.45 -21.46
CA TYR A 863 -13.10 19.28 -21.70
C TYR A 863 -13.38 19.59 -23.18
N ARG A 864 -14.02 18.65 -23.89
CA ARG A 864 -14.24 18.72 -25.34
C ARG A 864 -15.70 18.41 -25.69
N GLU A 865 -16.34 19.27 -26.47
CA GLU A 865 -17.73 19.06 -26.95
C GLU A 865 -18.71 18.75 -25.79
N CYS A 866 -18.51 19.37 -24.62
CA CYS A 866 -19.33 19.15 -23.43
C CYS A 866 -20.40 20.24 -23.24
N ASP A 867 -21.50 19.88 -22.59
CA ASP A 867 -22.60 20.80 -22.25
C ASP A 867 -22.61 21.09 -20.74
N ILE A 868 -22.32 22.32 -20.33
CA ILE A 868 -22.19 22.72 -18.92
C ILE A 868 -23.33 23.67 -18.55
N TYR A 869 -24.13 23.33 -17.53
CA TYR A 869 -25.30 24.08 -17.10
C TYR A 869 -25.16 24.58 -15.65
N GLY A 870 -25.52 25.85 -15.39
CA GLY A 870 -25.59 26.37 -14.02
C GLY A 870 -25.99 27.84 -13.93
N THR A 871 -25.80 28.42 -12.74
CA THR A 871 -26.23 29.78 -12.39
C THR A 871 -25.11 30.62 -11.80
N VAL A 872 -24.71 30.33 -10.56
CA VAL A 872 -23.67 31.05 -9.82
C VAL A 872 -22.41 30.19 -9.76
N ASP A 873 -21.28 30.77 -10.16
CA ASP A 873 -19.93 30.21 -10.07
C ASP A 873 -19.80 28.77 -10.62
N PHE A 874 -20.60 28.44 -11.62
CA PHE A 874 -20.88 27.04 -11.95
C PHE A 874 -19.72 26.31 -12.67
N ILE A 875 -18.64 27.03 -13.02
CA ILE A 875 -17.33 26.48 -13.35
C ILE A 875 -16.29 27.13 -12.41
N PHE A 876 -15.77 26.39 -11.44
CA PHE A 876 -14.90 26.92 -10.40
C PHE A 876 -13.79 25.93 -10.01
N GLY A 877 -12.89 26.36 -9.13
CA GLY A 877 -11.70 25.61 -8.73
C GLY A 877 -10.39 26.23 -9.24
N ASN A 878 -9.30 25.47 -9.14
CA ASN A 878 -7.94 25.93 -9.44
C ASN A 878 -7.12 24.91 -10.25
N ALA A 879 -7.77 24.15 -11.13
CA ALA A 879 -7.09 23.35 -12.15
C ALA A 879 -6.32 24.21 -13.16
N ILE A 880 -5.49 23.55 -13.97
CA ILE A 880 -5.00 24.09 -15.25
C ILE A 880 -5.78 23.39 -16.36
N VAL A 881 -6.78 24.10 -16.92
CA VAL A 881 -7.83 23.46 -17.72
C VAL A 881 -8.15 24.23 -19.00
N VAL A 882 -8.36 23.47 -20.08
CA VAL A 882 -8.91 23.97 -21.35
C VAL A 882 -10.27 23.35 -21.62
N PHE A 883 -11.27 24.20 -21.85
CA PHE A 883 -12.57 23.85 -22.43
C PHE A 883 -12.52 24.19 -23.92
N GLN A 884 -12.83 23.22 -24.79
CA GLN A 884 -12.77 23.40 -26.23
C GLN A 884 -14.05 22.92 -26.90
N ASN A 885 -14.64 23.74 -27.77
CA ASN A 885 -15.90 23.44 -28.47
C ASN A 885 -17.05 23.05 -27.51
N CYS A 886 -17.05 23.58 -26.28
CA CYS A 886 -18.08 23.30 -25.28
C CYS A 886 -19.25 24.30 -25.37
N ASN A 887 -20.46 23.86 -25.01
CA ASN A 887 -21.61 24.72 -24.81
C ASN A 887 -21.76 25.03 -23.30
N ILE A 888 -21.99 26.31 -23.00
CA ILE A 888 -22.08 26.86 -21.65
C ILE A 888 -23.45 27.51 -21.54
N PHE A 889 -24.31 26.90 -20.73
CA PHE A 889 -25.73 27.18 -20.64
C PHE A 889 -26.10 27.81 -19.29
N VAL A 890 -26.36 29.11 -19.31
CA VAL A 890 -26.84 29.82 -18.12
C VAL A 890 -28.31 29.49 -17.88
N ARG A 891 -28.62 29.04 -16.66
CA ARG A 891 -29.97 28.72 -16.19
C ARG A 891 -30.63 29.91 -15.50
N LYS A 892 -31.94 29.82 -15.29
CA LYS A 892 -32.73 30.81 -14.54
C LYS A 892 -32.35 30.73 -13.06
N TYR A 893 -31.96 31.86 -12.51
CA TYR A 893 -31.74 32.04 -11.08
C TYR A 893 -32.78 33.05 -10.55
N PRO A 894 -33.34 32.87 -9.33
CA PRO A 894 -34.30 33.83 -8.77
C PRO A 894 -33.69 35.19 -8.44
N GLU A 895 -32.39 35.23 -8.14
CA GLU A 895 -31.64 36.46 -7.86
C GLU A 895 -31.01 37.03 -9.14
N THR A 896 -30.56 38.29 -9.08
CA THR A 896 -30.34 39.14 -10.26
C THR A 896 -29.10 38.83 -11.10
N THR A 897 -28.20 37.94 -10.66
CA THR A 897 -26.85 37.82 -11.23
C THR A 897 -26.36 36.38 -11.34
N ASN A 898 -26.05 35.95 -12.58
CA ASN A 898 -25.36 34.69 -12.85
C ASN A 898 -23.86 34.95 -13.13
N THR A 899 -23.00 34.00 -12.74
CA THR A 899 -21.55 34.04 -12.96
C THR A 899 -21.08 32.71 -13.52
N ILE A 900 -20.43 32.73 -14.68
CA ILE A 900 -19.99 31.50 -15.36
C ILE A 900 -18.76 30.91 -14.67
N THR A 901 -17.76 31.75 -14.36
CA THR A 901 -16.51 31.28 -13.77
C THR A 901 -16.17 31.93 -12.42
N ALA A 902 -15.61 31.12 -11.52
CA ALA A 902 -15.00 31.56 -10.27
C ALA A 902 -13.63 30.90 -10.10
N GLN A 903 -12.62 31.45 -10.80
CA GLN A 903 -11.30 30.83 -10.85
C GLN A 903 -10.50 31.15 -9.59
N GLY A 904 -10.01 30.10 -8.92
CA GLY A 904 -9.45 30.12 -7.57
C GLY A 904 -7.92 30.13 -7.48
N ARG A 905 -7.19 30.88 -8.34
CA ARG A 905 -5.72 30.95 -8.23
C ARG A 905 -5.26 31.87 -7.08
N ILE A 906 -4.52 31.29 -6.14
CA ILE A 906 -4.17 31.89 -4.84
C ILE A 906 -2.75 32.45 -4.82
N ASP A 907 -1.84 31.88 -5.62
CA ASP A 907 -0.46 32.38 -5.77
C ASP A 907 -0.14 32.64 -7.26
N ALA A 908 0.48 33.80 -7.55
CA ALA A 908 0.83 34.24 -8.91
C ALA A 908 1.75 33.28 -9.67
N LYS A 909 2.50 32.43 -8.96
CA LYS A 909 3.42 31.43 -9.50
C LYS A 909 2.73 30.10 -9.78
N GLN A 910 1.51 29.85 -9.31
CA GLN A 910 0.73 28.70 -9.78
C GLN A 910 0.50 28.81 -11.30
N ASN A 911 0.67 27.69 -12.01
CA ASN A 911 0.47 27.60 -13.46
C ASN A 911 -1.02 27.45 -13.85
N THR A 912 -1.93 27.50 -12.88
CA THR A 912 -3.37 27.21 -12.99
C THR A 912 -4.18 28.35 -13.64
N GLY A 913 -5.41 28.04 -14.04
CA GLY A 913 -6.30 28.98 -14.74
C GLY A 913 -7.25 28.27 -15.69
N PHE A 914 -8.23 29.01 -16.20
CA PHE A 914 -9.24 28.51 -17.15
C PHE A 914 -9.02 29.11 -18.53
N SER A 915 -9.08 28.27 -19.56
CA SER A 915 -9.09 28.70 -20.96
C SER A 915 -10.30 28.10 -21.68
N PHE A 916 -11.08 28.96 -22.34
CA PHE A 916 -12.23 28.58 -23.14
C PHE A 916 -11.94 28.91 -24.59
N VAL A 917 -11.90 27.88 -25.45
CA VAL A 917 -11.49 28.00 -26.85
C VAL A 917 -12.62 27.53 -27.76
N ASN A 918 -13.14 28.42 -28.59
CA ASN A 918 -14.23 28.14 -29.53
C ASN A 918 -15.48 27.55 -28.82
N CYS A 919 -15.79 28.04 -27.61
CA CYS A 919 -16.97 27.65 -26.84
C CYS A 919 -18.18 28.55 -27.19
N VAL A 920 -19.39 28.08 -26.87
CA VAL A 920 -20.63 28.85 -27.05
C VAL A 920 -21.23 29.15 -25.69
N VAL A 921 -21.47 30.42 -25.39
CA VAL A 921 -22.11 30.88 -24.15
C VAL A 921 -23.49 31.43 -24.47
N THR A 922 -24.55 30.77 -23.97
CA THR A 922 -25.95 31.12 -24.23
C THR A 922 -26.84 30.72 -23.03
N VAL A 923 -28.15 30.95 -23.12
CA VAL A 923 -29.12 30.48 -22.12
C VAL A 923 -29.45 28.99 -22.33
N ALA A 924 -29.84 28.30 -21.26
CA ALA A 924 -30.32 26.92 -21.37
C ALA A 924 -31.54 26.82 -22.33
N PRO A 925 -31.68 25.73 -23.11
CA PRO A 925 -32.68 25.65 -24.20
C PRO A 925 -34.13 25.90 -23.77
N ASP A 926 -34.49 25.49 -22.55
CA ASP A 926 -35.80 25.68 -21.91
C ASP A 926 -36.11 27.14 -21.54
N LEU A 927 -35.11 28.02 -21.58
CA LEU A 927 -35.20 29.43 -21.17
C LEU A 927 -35.00 30.41 -22.33
N LYS A 928 -34.86 29.91 -23.56
CA LYS A 928 -34.60 30.73 -24.75
C LYS A 928 -35.68 31.81 -24.98
N ALA A 929 -36.93 31.54 -24.64
CA ALA A 929 -38.04 32.49 -24.74
C ALA A 929 -37.91 33.71 -23.79
N VAL A 930 -37.11 33.61 -22.73
CA VAL A 930 -36.89 34.68 -21.74
C VAL A 930 -35.45 35.21 -21.72
N GLN A 931 -34.67 34.91 -22.76
CA GLN A 931 -33.25 35.24 -22.89
C GLN A 931 -32.93 36.72 -22.62
N SER A 932 -33.78 37.65 -23.07
CA SER A 932 -33.60 39.10 -22.87
C SER A 932 -33.70 39.54 -21.40
N SER A 933 -34.30 38.73 -20.53
CA SER A 933 -34.36 38.97 -19.08
C SER A 933 -33.18 38.37 -18.32
N MET A 934 -32.41 37.48 -18.94
CA MET A 934 -31.27 36.81 -18.33
C MET A 934 -30.03 37.69 -18.38
N LYS A 935 -29.37 37.85 -17.22
CA LYS A 935 -28.08 38.54 -17.10
C LYS A 935 -27.03 37.58 -16.56
N ALA A 936 -25.87 37.57 -17.20
CA ALA A 936 -24.71 36.78 -16.79
C ALA A 936 -23.40 37.53 -16.99
N TYR A 937 -22.43 37.18 -16.16
CA TYR A 937 -21.03 37.61 -16.26
C TYR A 937 -20.15 36.40 -16.59
N LEU A 938 -19.08 36.64 -17.35
CA LEU A 938 -18.05 35.64 -17.71
C LEU A 938 -17.35 35.08 -16.47
N GLY A 939 -17.27 35.86 -15.38
CA GLY A 939 -16.85 35.37 -14.08
C GLY A 939 -16.60 36.46 -13.04
N ARG A 940 -16.16 36.02 -11.86
CA ARG A 940 -15.72 36.85 -10.72
C ARG A 940 -14.48 36.26 -10.02
N PRO A 941 -13.59 37.09 -9.46
CA PRO A 941 -12.29 36.62 -8.97
C PRO A 941 -12.36 36.06 -7.55
N TRP A 942 -12.71 34.77 -7.43
CA TRP A 942 -12.75 34.06 -6.14
C TRP A 942 -11.44 34.16 -5.33
N GLN A 943 -10.30 34.23 -6.01
CA GLN A 943 -8.98 34.32 -5.37
C GLN A 943 -8.07 35.38 -6.02
N LYS A 944 -7.07 35.85 -5.27
CA LYS A 944 -6.29 37.07 -5.56
C LYS A 944 -5.67 37.13 -6.96
N TYR A 945 -5.26 36.00 -7.54
CA TYR A 945 -4.61 35.93 -8.86
C TYR A 945 -5.46 35.20 -9.89
N SER A 946 -6.79 35.22 -9.71
CA SER A 946 -7.80 34.60 -10.59
C SER A 946 -7.46 34.77 -12.07
N ARG A 947 -7.50 33.68 -12.84
CA ARG A 947 -7.07 33.67 -14.24
C ARG A 947 -8.02 32.91 -15.15
N THR A 948 -8.74 33.65 -15.99
CA THR A 948 -9.72 33.11 -16.96
C THR A 948 -9.53 33.79 -18.31
N VAL A 949 -9.51 33.01 -19.40
CA VAL A 949 -9.41 33.53 -20.76
C VAL A 949 -10.47 32.91 -21.64
N PHE A 950 -11.21 33.73 -22.40
CA PHE A 950 -12.12 33.28 -23.45
C PHE A 950 -11.56 33.69 -24.83
N MET A 951 -11.42 32.72 -25.72
CA MET A 951 -10.79 32.88 -27.03
C MET A 951 -11.66 32.27 -28.13
N LYS A 952 -11.82 33.00 -29.24
CA LYS A 952 -12.60 32.59 -30.44
C LYS A 952 -14.00 32.06 -30.12
N SER A 953 -14.56 32.44 -28.97
CA SER A 953 -15.82 31.90 -28.43
C SER A 953 -17.00 32.79 -28.81
N TYR A 954 -18.20 32.21 -28.90
CA TYR A 954 -19.44 32.94 -29.16
C TYR A 954 -20.12 33.32 -27.84
N PHE A 955 -20.43 34.60 -27.65
CA PHE A 955 -21.21 35.11 -26.53
C PHE A 955 -22.55 35.63 -27.02
N ASP A 956 -23.62 35.03 -26.50
CA ASP A 956 -24.98 35.47 -26.75
C ASP A 956 -25.36 36.71 -25.90
N SER A 957 -26.55 37.26 -26.13
CA SER A 957 -26.94 38.60 -25.61
C SER A 957 -27.11 38.70 -24.10
N LEU A 958 -27.06 37.58 -23.37
CA LEU A 958 -27.15 37.55 -21.89
C LEU A 958 -25.89 38.07 -21.19
N ILE A 959 -24.75 38.10 -21.88
CA ILE A 959 -23.50 38.60 -21.32
C ILE A 959 -23.57 40.12 -21.22
N VAL A 960 -23.59 40.63 -19.99
CA VAL A 960 -23.74 42.06 -19.74
C VAL A 960 -22.52 42.84 -20.27
N PRO A 961 -22.66 44.11 -20.68
CA PRO A 961 -21.57 44.87 -21.31
C PRO A 961 -20.28 44.93 -20.49
N ALA A 962 -20.39 45.00 -19.15
CA ALA A 962 -19.26 44.96 -18.22
C ALA A 962 -18.41 43.67 -18.33
N GLY A 963 -19.03 42.56 -18.71
CA GLY A 963 -18.42 41.24 -18.93
C GLY A 963 -18.05 40.49 -17.64
N TRP A 964 -17.43 41.16 -16.68
CA TRP A 964 -16.88 40.58 -15.45
C TRP A 964 -17.45 41.28 -14.22
N LEU A 965 -17.53 40.55 -13.09
CA LEU A 965 -18.13 41.04 -11.83
C LEU A 965 -17.09 41.04 -10.71
N GLU A 966 -17.09 42.06 -9.87
CA GLU A 966 -16.26 42.12 -8.67
C GLU A 966 -16.58 40.96 -7.70
N TRP A 967 -15.58 40.48 -6.96
CA TRP A 967 -15.83 39.54 -5.86
C TRP A 967 -16.25 40.27 -4.58
N ASN A 968 -15.44 41.24 -4.16
CA ASN A 968 -15.72 42.13 -3.04
C ASN A 968 -14.85 43.40 -3.16
N GLY A 969 -15.46 44.54 -3.45
CA GLY A 969 -14.74 45.81 -3.62
C GLY A 969 -13.65 45.73 -4.69
N ASP A 970 -12.45 46.23 -4.36
CA ASP A 970 -11.26 46.24 -5.22
C ASP A 970 -10.41 44.96 -5.15
N PHE A 971 -10.88 43.92 -4.44
CA PHE A 971 -10.17 42.66 -4.29
C PHE A 971 -9.82 42.04 -5.65
N ALA A 972 -8.55 41.64 -5.79
CA ALA A 972 -7.97 41.01 -6.98
C ALA A 972 -7.95 41.84 -8.28
N LEU A 973 -8.63 42.98 -8.38
CA LEU A 973 -8.85 43.69 -9.66
C LEU A 973 -7.57 44.15 -10.38
N SER A 974 -6.48 44.34 -9.63
CA SER A 974 -5.14 44.69 -10.14
C SER A 974 -4.18 43.50 -10.29
N THR A 975 -4.56 42.30 -9.83
CA THR A 975 -3.69 41.10 -9.78
C THR A 975 -4.26 39.85 -10.46
N LEU A 976 -5.55 39.86 -10.81
CA LEU A 976 -6.17 38.87 -11.68
C LEU A 976 -5.66 39.00 -13.13
N TYR A 977 -5.98 38.02 -13.97
CA TYR A 977 -5.78 38.09 -15.42
C TYR A 977 -7.04 37.57 -16.12
N TYR A 978 -7.87 38.49 -16.62
CA TYR A 978 -9.08 38.18 -17.38
C TYR A 978 -8.93 38.60 -18.82
N GLY A 979 -8.88 37.62 -19.73
CA GLY A 979 -8.56 37.82 -21.13
C GLY A 979 -9.72 37.52 -22.08
N GLU A 980 -9.92 38.37 -23.09
CA GLU A 980 -10.81 38.12 -24.22
C GLU A 980 -10.05 38.25 -25.54
N TYR A 981 -10.09 37.22 -26.41
CA TYR A 981 -9.40 37.18 -27.70
C TYR A 981 -10.33 36.75 -28.84
N MET A 982 -10.60 37.64 -29.80
CA MET A 982 -11.39 37.34 -31.02
C MET A 982 -12.75 36.65 -30.77
N ASN A 983 -13.44 36.98 -29.67
CA ASN A 983 -14.77 36.44 -29.39
C ASN A 983 -15.84 37.09 -30.29
N THR A 984 -16.89 36.34 -30.60
CA THR A 984 -17.96 36.75 -31.54
C THR A 984 -19.34 36.70 -30.88
N GLY A 985 -20.37 37.20 -31.56
CA GLY A 985 -21.74 37.24 -31.05
C GLY A 985 -22.10 38.55 -30.31
N PRO A 986 -23.39 38.79 -30.02
CA PRO A 986 -23.87 40.05 -29.48
C PRO A 986 -23.28 40.41 -28.10
N GLY A 987 -22.87 39.42 -27.31
CA GLY A 987 -22.24 39.63 -26.00
C GLY A 987 -20.73 39.91 -26.03
N SER A 988 -20.06 39.80 -27.20
CA SER A 988 -18.58 39.84 -27.27
C SER A 988 -17.96 41.24 -27.40
N SER A 989 -18.76 42.30 -27.50
CA SER A 989 -18.23 43.66 -27.57
C SER A 989 -17.47 44.04 -26.30
N THR A 990 -16.20 44.42 -26.45
CA THR A 990 -15.32 44.77 -25.33
C THR A 990 -15.32 46.26 -24.96
N THR A 991 -15.98 47.11 -25.74
CA THR A 991 -15.98 48.58 -25.56
C THR A 991 -16.35 49.02 -24.13
N ASN A 992 -17.44 48.43 -23.61
CA ASN A 992 -18.03 48.77 -22.32
C ASN A 992 -17.65 47.80 -21.18
N ARG A 993 -16.60 47.00 -21.39
CA ARG A 993 -16.04 46.14 -20.34
C ARG A 993 -15.42 46.95 -19.21
N VAL A 994 -15.34 46.33 -18.05
CA VAL A 994 -14.66 46.83 -16.85
C VAL A 994 -13.25 47.37 -17.16
N LYS A 995 -12.80 48.38 -16.40
CA LYS A 995 -11.51 49.06 -16.59
C LYS A 995 -10.48 48.66 -15.52
N TRP A 996 -10.54 47.42 -15.06
CA TRP A 996 -9.64 46.88 -14.04
C TRP A 996 -8.23 46.63 -14.61
N GLY A 997 -7.19 46.77 -13.77
CA GLY A 997 -5.80 46.60 -14.20
C GLY A 997 -5.45 45.18 -14.69
N GLY A 998 -6.15 44.16 -14.19
CA GLY A 998 -6.03 42.76 -14.64
C GLY A 998 -6.95 42.36 -15.80
N TYR A 999 -7.76 43.27 -16.35
CA TYR A 999 -8.59 42.98 -17.52
C TYR A 999 -7.85 43.31 -18.82
N HIS A 1000 -7.89 42.38 -19.78
CA HIS A 1000 -7.12 42.45 -21.01
C HIS A 1000 -7.97 42.07 -22.23
N VAL A 1001 -8.15 43.03 -23.14
CA VAL A 1001 -8.54 42.73 -24.53
C VAL A 1001 -7.27 42.27 -25.25
N ILE A 1002 -7.12 40.97 -25.44
CA ILE A 1002 -5.93 40.41 -26.06
C ILE A 1002 -6.03 40.65 -27.57
N THR A 1003 -5.02 41.30 -28.15
CA THR A 1003 -4.92 41.55 -29.60
C THR A 1003 -3.78 40.75 -30.23
N ASN A 1004 -2.76 40.39 -29.44
CA ASN A 1004 -1.61 39.63 -29.92
C ASN A 1004 -1.90 38.12 -29.93
N ALA A 1005 -1.82 37.50 -31.12
CA ALA A 1005 -1.97 36.05 -31.27
C ALA A 1005 -0.92 35.26 -30.47
N ALA A 1006 0.30 35.76 -30.29
CA ALA A 1006 1.32 35.09 -29.49
C ALA A 1006 0.95 35.05 -28.00
N GLU A 1007 0.32 36.11 -27.48
CA GLU A 1007 -0.16 36.17 -26.09
C GLU A 1007 -1.32 35.19 -25.87
N ALA A 1008 -2.32 35.23 -26.75
CA ALA A 1008 -3.43 34.28 -26.76
C ALA A 1008 -2.95 32.82 -26.92
N SER A 1009 -1.87 32.58 -27.68
CA SER A 1009 -1.32 31.23 -27.86
C SER A 1009 -0.84 30.58 -26.55
N ASN A 1010 -0.51 31.36 -25.51
CA ASN A 1010 -0.12 30.80 -24.21
C ASN A 1010 -1.26 30.05 -23.50
N PHE A 1011 -2.50 30.28 -23.92
CA PHE A 1011 -3.71 29.68 -23.34
C PHE A 1011 -4.29 28.55 -24.21
N THR A 1012 -3.62 28.12 -25.28
CA THR A 1012 -4.06 27.00 -26.12
C THR A 1012 -3.76 25.64 -25.48
N VAL A 1013 -4.32 24.58 -26.06
CA VAL A 1013 -4.11 23.19 -25.61
C VAL A 1013 -2.62 22.80 -25.58
N SER A 1014 -1.85 23.16 -26.61
CA SER A 1014 -0.42 22.83 -26.69
C SER A 1014 0.41 23.48 -25.57
N ASN A 1015 0.16 24.75 -25.30
CA ASN A 1015 1.05 25.59 -24.48
C ASN A 1015 0.59 25.64 -23.02
N PHE A 1016 -0.71 25.66 -22.77
CA PHE A 1016 -1.27 25.80 -21.43
C PHE A 1016 -1.24 24.48 -20.66
N ILE A 1017 -1.82 23.42 -21.23
CA ILE A 1017 -1.93 22.09 -20.58
C ILE A 1017 -0.93 21.06 -21.11
N ALA A 1018 0.08 21.49 -21.87
CA ALA A 1018 1.05 20.62 -22.55
C ALA A 1018 0.41 19.50 -23.40
N GLY A 1019 -0.76 19.79 -23.99
CA GLY A 1019 -1.72 18.79 -24.51
C GLY A 1019 -1.13 17.83 -25.54
N ASN A 1020 -0.21 18.29 -26.38
CA ASN A 1020 0.47 17.46 -27.38
C ASN A 1020 1.19 16.25 -26.78
N SER A 1021 1.64 16.34 -25.52
CA SER A 1021 2.39 15.26 -24.86
C SER A 1021 1.52 14.09 -24.37
N TRP A 1022 0.20 14.30 -24.21
CA TRP A 1022 -0.70 13.32 -23.58
C TRP A 1022 -2.03 13.11 -24.30
N LEU A 1023 -2.69 14.15 -24.81
CA LEU A 1023 -3.99 14.04 -25.50
C LEU A 1023 -4.00 13.08 -26.70
N PRO A 1024 -2.94 12.94 -27.54
CA PRO A 1024 -2.94 11.94 -28.61
C PRO A 1024 -3.13 10.49 -28.13
N SER A 1025 -2.75 10.17 -26.88
CA SER A 1025 -2.99 8.85 -26.26
C SER A 1025 -4.42 8.68 -25.70
N THR A 1026 -5.15 9.79 -25.59
CA THR A 1026 -6.54 9.80 -25.11
C THR A 1026 -7.53 9.48 -26.22
N GLY A 1027 -7.13 9.60 -27.50
CA GLY A 1027 -7.98 9.36 -28.68
C GLY A 1027 -9.11 10.38 -28.90
N VAL A 1028 -9.28 11.34 -27.98
CA VAL A 1028 -10.25 12.44 -28.08
C VAL A 1028 -9.72 13.50 -29.06
N PRO A 1029 -10.54 14.02 -29.99
CA PRO A 1029 -10.12 15.07 -30.91
C PRO A 1029 -9.83 16.39 -30.16
N PHE A 1030 -8.73 17.05 -30.53
CA PHE A 1030 -8.37 18.35 -29.99
C PHE A 1030 -7.68 19.21 -31.06
N THR A 1031 -7.85 20.53 -30.94
CA THR A 1031 -7.07 21.52 -31.69
C THR A 1031 -5.96 22.03 -30.78
N ALA A 1032 -4.70 21.87 -31.21
CA ALA A 1032 -3.52 22.18 -30.38
C ALA A 1032 -3.31 23.70 -30.17
N GLY A 1033 -3.45 24.49 -31.24
CA GLY A 1033 -3.23 25.94 -31.27
C GLY A 1033 -4.52 26.77 -31.30
N LEU A 1034 -4.40 28.01 -31.76
CA LEU A 1034 -5.50 28.98 -31.90
C LEU A 1034 -6.38 28.71 -33.12
#